data_AF-D4LC97-F1
#
_entry.id   AF-D4LC97-F1
#
_cell.length_a   1.000
_cell.length_b   1.000
_cell.length_c   1.000
_cell.angle_alpha   90.00
_cell.angle_beta   90.00
_cell.angle_gamma   90.00
#
_symmetry.space_group_name_H-M   'P 1'
#
loop_
_entity.id
_entity.type
_entity.pdbx_description
1 polymer ?
#
loop_
_entity_poly.entity_id
_entity_poly.type
_entity_poly.pdbx_seq_one_letter_code
_entity_poly.pdbx_strand_id
1 'polypeptide(L)'
;MKKKIAKQLLSLFLSFGMLCGVVGTEGLPISAENNYDISLTITYPRVREVPEAPQDFDSNDSLDLTYLGCEWKNVEDTEQWDDGTEFIEWMYTFVNSRNFNTLYNFEDGKMYYQRIYFMIKNVSVSIDDEATATLVDSATMQKLNADTVYLTSCKDLMDELGGSVDLPSGMTINDSLMYIDTGSLICSPSGHMHTESSSCSFDDYSHWKTCPECGIKLVDTVRSHSIIYGMLEKWTCKQSATETREGIWKKTCDSCEYAYDTIKAPVVSEQTIVSSYEELQAALAKGGKQWITLKSKTSVNTWIYQEDMDTDNMLVLDDPDADITINLNSCSVIRDTGRYDDALFDIRQGKLRIFSTQLTGIPVNDYNMQFRSLARTSCLFRVGENGTLRLTNVSGFTPYDGMAYGQPMVISEGNLQIDGGYYCNMIDSFSSSGSTRGAAILIDGGTAVINGGRYEGTACGIAVRNDAQLTVNNGYIGSWDNGLYIGDNASVVIHGGEFDRYEKTSSSSKSQNCAVMMKSTGDLTIYGGSFYGAKQGLFLQSAGQVTIWNGSFKSRNPREAQQGAMVISDMENMNITVYNGTFSGTTGIRSNVKFPLKDILPNKNSNGMRAMGNGVVIDLNTEAFIFGENRLTIEKSVPIITKQPQNVTLISGNDARFSVEAIGAVRYEWEIFDVEDETQQPYSRETVLAHCFGVNSFEESTFQIYGVSSWFLNKAVHVWIKGKDGGVTSHTAYLNIIVKPPAESSQLKNVIVAPGGTTSFTYETLYADEFRWSFTNYEWDQIDNEELLEYQSNGRTLTLYNVSEFWDGETVYCDALNELGYITSDKAVITVGVAGDVNEDGAVTVADLLMLQRWLIQSGTVTNGRLGDLDGNGTLNGTDLYRLKRMLLIDA
;
A
#
# COMPACT_ATOMS: atom_id res chain seq x y z
N MET A 1 -9.08 8.61 54.28
CA MET A 1 -7.68 8.36 53.85
C MET A 1 -7.57 7.54 52.56
N LYS A 2 -8.47 6.58 52.26
CA LYS A 2 -8.44 5.78 51.00
C LYS A 2 -8.55 6.54 49.66
N LYS A 3 -9.07 7.77 49.63
CA LYS A 3 -9.22 8.58 48.39
C LYS A 3 -7.99 9.42 48.01
N LYS A 4 -6.99 9.58 48.88
CA LYS A 4 -5.80 10.41 48.60
C LYS A 4 -4.63 9.58 48.02
N ILE A 5 -4.56 8.30 48.36
CA ILE A 5 -3.53 7.35 47.88
C ILE A 5 -3.78 6.95 46.42
N ALA A 6 -5.05 6.80 46.02
CA ALA A 6 -5.42 6.47 44.64
C ALA A 6 -5.05 7.54 43.59
N LYS A 7 -4.81 8.80 44.00
CA LYS A 7 -4.38 9.87 43.07
C LYS A 7 -2.86 9.92 42.84
N GLN A 8 -2.05 9.31 43.72
CA GLN A 8 -0.61 9.15 43.48
C GLN A 8 -0.33 7.85 42.70
N LEU A 9 -1.09 6.78 42.95
CA LEU A 9 -1.02 5.52 42.19
C LEU A 9 -1.44 5.68 40.71
N LEU A 10 -2.47 6.51 40.43
CA LEU A 10 -2.83 6.83 39.04
C LEU A 10 -1.70 7.59 38.33
N SER A 11 -0.83 8.32 39.05
CA SER A 11 0.26 9.04 38.42
C SER A 11 1.42 8.13 38.04
N LEU A 12 1.74 7.05 38.76
CA LEU A 12 2.85 6.17 38.33
C LEU A 12 2.55 5.40 37.04
N PHE A 13 1.30 4.96 36.83
CA PHE A 13 0.90 4.28 35.59
C PHE A 13 0.51 5.23 34.43
N LEU A 14 0.22 6.52 34.68
CA LEU A 14 -0.04 7.53 33.63
C LEU A 14 1.14 8.51 33.37
N SER A 15 2.10 8.66 34.28
CA SER A 15 3.16 9.70 34.17
C SER A 15 4.48 9.24 33.56
N PHE A 16 4.64 7.96 33.23
CA PHE A 16 5.77 7.52 32.39
C PHE A 16 5.67 7.97 30.92
N GLY A 17 4.54 8.55 30.50
CA GLY A 17 4.34 9.11 29.15
C GLY A 17 4.78 10.57 28.94
N MET A 18 5.37 11.26 29.92
CA MET A 18 5.82 12.65 29.75
C MET A 18 7.08 12.99 30.55
N LEU A 19 8.26 12.53 30.11
CA LEU A 19 9.54 13.20 30.39
C LEU A 19 10.69 12.69 29.50
N CYS A 20 10.59 12.91 28.19
CA CYS A 20 11.76 12.97 27.30
C CYS A 20 11.74 14.31 26.55
N GLY A 21 12.11 15.37 27.27
CA GLY A 21 12.42 16.67 26.70
C GLY A 21 13.93 16.81 26.52
N VAL A 22 14.35 16.92 25.25
CA VAL A 22 15.70 17.19 24.75
C VAL A 22 16.53 18.11 25.66
N VAL A 23 17.69 17.64 26.12
CA VAL A 23 18.87 18.48 26.37
C VAL A 23 20.13 17.70 25.95
N GLY A 24 20.97 18.34 25.14
CA GLY A 24 22.13 17.74 24.49
C GLY A 24 23.31 17.40 25.42
N THR A 25 24.02 16.35 24.99
CA THR A 25 25.45 16.03 25.11
C THR A 25 26.26 16.57 26.30
N GLU A 26 26.84 15.66 27.08
CA GLU A 26 28.30 15.51 27.22
C GLU A 26 28.64 14.13 27.82
N GLY A 27 29.67 13.48 27.28
CA GLY A 27 29.91 12.04 27.43
C GLY A 27 30.46 11.60 28.79
N LEU A 28 29.99 10.44 29.24
CA LEU A 28 30.67 9.56 30.19
C LEU A 28 30.42 8.09 29.77
N PRO A 29 31.37 7.17 29.99
CA PRO A 29 31.31 5.82 29.44
C PRO A 29 30.21 4.99 30.13
N ILE A 30 29.32 4.43 29.31
CA ILE A 30 28.26 3.50 29.70
C ILE A 30 28.93 2.18 30.12
N SER A 31 28.72 1.76 31.36
CA SER A 31 29.01 0.38 31.78
C SER A 31 27.95 -0.53 31.15
N ALA A 32 28.34 -1.22 30.08
CA ALA A 32 27.59 -2.34 29.53
C ALA A 32 27.66 -3.51 30.53
N GLU A 33 26.55 -3.92 31.15
CA GLU A 33 26.46 -5.29 31.67
C GLU A 33 25.04 -5.88 31.82
N ASN A 34 23.95 -5.11 31.74
CA ASN A 34 22.59 -5.68 31.83
C ASN A 34 21.63 -5.12 30.76
N ASN A 35 21.76 -5.57 29.51
CA ASN A 35 20.70 -5.38 28.49
C ASN A 35 19.90 -6.68 28.35
N TYR A 36 18.58 -6.60 28.50
CA TYR A 36 17.67 -7.74 28.38
C TYR A 36 16.99 -7.75 27.01
N ASP A 37 17.28 -8.75 26.17
CA ASP A 37 16.63 -8.92 24.86
C ASP A 37 15.59 -10.04 24.91
N ILE A 38 14.35 -9.72 24.55
CA ILE A 38 13.22 -10.65 24.55
C ILE A 38 12.54 -10.64 23.18
N SER A 39 12.23 -11.82 22.66
CA SER A 39 11.44 -12.00 21.44
C SER A 39 10.10 -12.65 21.77
N LEU A 40 9.00 -12.04 21.35
CA LEU A 40 7.65 -12.43 21.74
C LEU A 40 6.73 -12.53 20.52
N THR A 41 6.10 -13.69 20.35
CA THR A 41 5.17 -13.96 19.26
C THR A 41 3.75 -13.63 19.71
N ILE A 42 3.18 -12.55 19.17
CA ILE A 42 1.84 -12.06 19.49
C ILE A 42 0.90 -12.26 18.31
N THR A 43 -0.37 -12.49 18.58
CA THR A 43 -1.40 -12.47 17.53
C THR A 43 -1.79 -11.03 17.25
N TYR A 44 -1.46 -10.50 16.07
CA TYR A 44 -1.89 -9.14 15.67
C TYR A 44 -3.44 -9.06 15.66
N PRO A 45 -4.07 -7.92 16.05
CA PRO A 45 -5.52 -7.84 16.09
C PRO A 45 -6.10 -7.98 14.68
N ARG A 46 -6.97 -8.98 14.48
CA ARG A 46 -7.60 -9.25 13.19
C ARG A 46 -9.11 -9.13 13.26
N VAL A 47 -9.70 -8.61 12.18
CA VAL A 47 -11.14 -8.30 12.11
C VAL A 47 -11.97 -9.50 12.52
N ARG A 48 -12.87 -9.29 13.50
CA ARG A 48 -13.77 -10.31 14.07
C ARG A 48 -13.10 -11.44 14.85
N GLU A 49 -11.78 -11.45 14.96
CA GLU A 49 -11.07 -12.38 15.83
C GLU A 49 -11.23 -11.96 17.29
N VAL A 50 -11.20 -12.95 18.17
CA VAL A 50 -11.25 -12.74 19.62
C VAL A 50 -9.84 -12.38 20.08
N PRO A 51 -9.67 -11.47 21.06
CA PRO A 51 -8.36 -11.24 21.65
C PRO A 51 -7.82 -12.53 22.29
N GLU A 52 -6.52 -12.77 22.13
CA GLU A 52 -5.84 -13.97 22.61
C GLU A 52 -4.52 -13.59 23.30
N ALA A 53 -4.02 -14.49 24.15
CA ALA A 53 -2.73 -14.35 24.78
C ALA A 53 -1.58 -14.58 23.77
N PRO A 54 -0.35 -14.11 24.05
CA PRO A 54 0.82 -14.41 23.22
C PRO A 54 1.02 -15.91 23.06
N GLN A 55 1.45 -16.34 21.87
CA GLN A 55 1.57 -17.77 21.55
C GLN A 55 2.88 -18.37 22.07
N ASP A 56 3.99 -17.67 21.88
CA ASP A 56 5.35 -18.12 22.24
C ASP A 56 6.23 -16.93 22.63
N PHE A 57 7.26 -17.17 23.44
CA PHE A 57 8.27 -16.19 23.80
C PHE A 57 9.63 -16.85 24.04
N ASP A 58 10.69 -16.18 23.62
CA ASP A 58 12.08 -16.60 23.79
C ASP A 58 12.90 -15.46 24.41
N SER A 59 13.82 -15.80 25.32
CA SER A 59 14.81 -14.89 25.89
C SER A 59 16.22 -15.43 25.73
N ASN A 60 17.24 -14.58 25.81
CA ASN A 60 18.64 -15.03 25.86
C ASN A 60 18.85 -16.02 27.03
N ASP A 61 19.78 -16.97 26.87
CA ASP A 61 20.07 -18.15 27.73
C ASP A 61 20.32 -17.84 29.24
N SER A 62 20.31 -16.57 29.65
CA SER A 62 20.60 -16.09 31.00
C SER A 62 19.37 -15.70 31.84
N LEU A 63 18.14 -15.71 31.29
CA LEU A 63 16.92 -15.26 32.00
C LEU A 63 15.89 -16.37 32.19
N ASP A 64 15.44 -16.58 33.43
CA ASP A 64 14.30 -17.42 33.78
C ASP A 64 13.02 -16.55 33.83
N LEU A 65 12.39 -16.37 32.66
CA LEU A 65 11.16 -15.60 32.52
C LEU A 65 9.93 -16.49 32.76
N THR A 66 9.04 -16.02 33.64
CA THR A 66 7.73 -16.66 33.85
C THR A 66 6.61 -15.74 33.39
N TYR A 67 5.79 -16.18 32.45
CA TYR A 67 4.59 -15.46 32.02
C TYR A 67 3.59 -15.32 33.16
N LEU A 68 3.10 -14.10 33.40
CA LEU A 68 2.16 -13.79 34.48
C LEU A 68 0.75 -13.50 33.97
N GLY A 69 0.61 -12.92 32.78
CA GLY A 69 -0.70 -12.59 32.19
C GLY A 69 -0.63 -11.54 31.08
N CYS A 70 -1.76 -11.27 30.43
CA CYS A 70 -1.88 -10.21 29.44
C CYS A 70 -3.28 -9.57 29.41
N GLU A 71 -3.34 -8.36 28.84
CA GLU A 71 -4.58 -7.63 28.57
C GLU A 71 -4.54 -6.99 27.18
N TRP A 72 -5.71 -6.86 26.55
CA TRP A 72 -5.94 -6.10 25.33
C TRP A 72 -6.87 -4.93 25.62
N LYS A 73 -6.54 -3.74 25.11
CA LYS A 73 -7.38 -2.55 25.23
C LYS A 73 -7.51 -1.83 23.89
N ASN A 74 -8.62 -1.16 23.69
CA ASN A 74 -8.73 -0.19 22.61
C ASN A 74 -8.06 1.13 23.02
N VAL A 75 -7.57 1.91 22.04
CA VAL A 75 -6.91 3.21 22.31
C VAL A 75 -7.83 4.22 22.99
N GLU A 76 -9.15 4.05 22.86
CA GLU A 76 -10.14 4.89 23.53
C GLU A 76 -10.31 4.55 25.02
N ASP A 77 -9.65 3.50 25.53
CA ASP A 77 -9.74 3.01 26.92
C ASP A 77 -11.20 2.77 27.39
N THR A 78 -12.05 2.29 26.48
CA THR A 78 -13.46 1.99 26.75
C THR A 78 -13.77 0.50 26.79
N GLU A 79 -12.96 -0.32 26.10
CA GLU A 79 -13.13 -1.76 25.98
C GLU A 79 -11.85 -2.51 26.32
N GLN A 80 -12.00 -3.65 27.00
CA GLN A 80 -10.87 -4.45 27.44
C GLN A 80 -11.18 -5.96 27.39
N TRP A 81 -10.18 -6.75 27.02
CA TRP A 81 -10.11 -8.19 27.27
C TRP A 81 -8.88 -8.52 28.14
N ASP A 82 -8.96 -9.55 28.96
CA ASP A 82 -7.82 -10.09 29.70
C ASP A 82 -7.89 -11.62 29.77
N ASP A 83 -6.75 -12.25 30.00
CA ASP A 83 -6.62 -13.71 29.98
C ASP A 83 -7.07 -14.41 31.28
N GLY A 84 -7.51 -13.65 32.29
CA GLY A 84 -8.05 -14.16 33.55
C GLY A 84 -7.02 -14.84 34.47
N THR A 85 -5.73 -14.58 34.29
CA THR A 85 -4.67 -15.09 35.17
C THR A 85 -4.76 -14.53 36.60
N GLU A 86 -4.25 -15.27 37.60
CA GLU A 86 -4.25 -14.85 39.02
C GLU A 86 -3.57 -13.48 39.20
N PHE A 87 -2.48 -13.24 38.47
CA PHE A 87 -1.76 -11.97 38.51
C PHE A 87 -2.63 -10.81 38.02
N ILE A 88 -3.37 -10.99 36.92
CA ILE A 88 -4.28 -9.97 36.38
C ILE A 88 -5.42 -9.67 37.37
N GLU A 89 -6.00 -10.69 38.00
CA GLU A 89 -7.02 -10.51 39.04
C GLU A 89 -6.47 -9.73 40.24
N TRP A 90 -5.25 -10.06 40.67
CA TRP A 90 -4.56 -9.35 41.75
C TRP A 90 -4.29 -7.88 41.37
N MET A 91 -3.82 -7.62 40.14
CA MET A 91 -3.57 -6.27 39.61
C MET A 91 -4.84 -5.41 39.66
N TYR A 92 -6.01 -5.91 39.23
CA TYR A 92 -7.27 -5.15 39.32
C TYR A 92 -7.88 -5.08 40.72
N THR A 93 -7.44 -5.92 41.65
CA THR A 93 -7.94 -5.87 43.01
C THR A 93 -7.20 -4.81 43.83
N PHE A 94 -5.89 -4.68 43.62
CA PHE A 94 -5.02 -3.92 44.51
C PHE A 94 -4.30 -2.74 43.84
N VAL A 95 -4.10 -2.78 42.51
CA VAL A 95 -3.32 -1.78 41.78
C VAL A 95 -4.21 -0.87 40.92
N ASN A 96 -5.10 -1.44 40.11
CA ASN A 96 -5.96 -0.73 39.15
C ASN A 96 -7.46 -0.97 39.39
N SER A 97 -8.35 -0.18 38.77
CA SER A 97 -9.81 -0.39 38.83
C SER A 97 -10.37 -0.96 37.52
N ARG A 98 -11.20 -1.99 37.59
CA ARG A 98 -11.84 -2.66 36.43
C ARG A 98 -13.10 -1.90 35.98
N ASN A 99 -12.95 -0.85 35.18
CA ASN A 99 -14.06 0.01 34.69
C ASN A 99 -14.14 0.04 33.15
N PHE A 100 -14.12 -1.12 32.48
CA PHE A 100 -14.14 -1.22 31.02
C PHE A 100 -15.29 -2.11 30.54
N ASN A 101 -15.80 -1.85 29.34
CA ASN A 101 -16.66 -2.80 28.65
C ASN A 101 -15.84 -4.00 28.18
N THR A 102 -16.46 -5.16 28.00
CA THR A 102 -15.77 -6.37 27.54
C THR A 102 -15.48 -6.28 26.03
N LEU A 103 -14.20 -6.40 25.65
CA LEU A 103 -13.78 -6.54 24.26
C LEU A 103 -13.99 -7.99 23.79
N TYR A 104 -15.01 -8.21 22.96
CA TYR A 104 -15.36 -9.56 22.48
C TYR A 104 -14.64 -9.95 21.19
N ASN A 105 -14.32 -8.97 20.35
CA ASN A 105 -13.61 -9.16 19.09
C ASN A 105 -13.02 -7.85 18.61
N PHE A 106 -12.00 -7.92 17.76
CA PHE A 106 -11.46 -6.73 17.12
C PHE A 106 -12.36 -6.24 15.97
N GLU A 107 -12.33 -4.94 15.76
CA GLU A 107 -13.03 -4.22 14.69
C GLU A 107 -12.02 -3.62 13.73
N ASP A 108 -12.31 -3.68 12.43
CA ASP A 108 -11.38 -3.24 11.40
C ASP A 108 -11.11 -1.74 11.49
N GLY A 109 -9.84 -1.34 11.33
CA GLY A 109 -9.40 0.04 11.41
C GLY A 109 -9.45 0.65 12.81
N LYS A 110 -9.87 -0.11 13.83
CA LYS A 110 -9.76 0.30 15.24
C LYS A 110 -8.37 -0.06 15.78
N MET A 111 -7.85 0.80 16.65
CA MET A 111 -6.55 0.61 17.27
C MET A 111 -6.68 -0.07 18.61
N TYR A 112 -5.79 -1.03 18.84
CA TYR A 112 -5.69 -1.81 20.04
C TYR A 112 -4.24 -1.90 20.48
N TYR A 113 -4.00 -2.01 21.77
CA TYR A 113 -2.68 -2.36 22.29
C TYR A 113 -2.82 -3.57 23.22
N GLN A 114 -1.77 -4.38 23.26
CA GLN A 114 -1.64 -5.52 24.16
C GLN A 114 -0.58 -5.18 25.21
N ARG A 115 -0.88 -5.48 26.48
CA ARG A 115 0.10 -5.42 27.57
C ARG A 115 0.35 -6.82 28.09
N ILE A 116 1.62 -7.14 28.29
CA ILE A 116 2.06 -8.50 28.64
C ILE A 116 2.98 -8.43 29.86
N TYR A 117 2.74 -9.28 30.84
CA TYR A 117 3.43 -9.28 32.14
C TYR A 117 4.30 -10.53 32.31
N PHE A 118 5.53 -10.34 32.78
CA PHE A 118 6.50 -11.39 33.09
C PHE A 118 7.12 -11.18 34.47
N MET A 119 7.46 -12.28 35.14
CA MET A 119 8.32 -12.30 36.32
C MET A 119 9.74 -12.69 35.91
N ILE A 120 10.73 -11.98 36.45
CA ILE A 120 12.14 -12.35 36.44
C ILE A 120 12.49 -12.89 37.83
N LYS A 121 12.90 -14.15 37.90
CA LYS A 121 13.05 -14.86 39.16
C LYS A 121 14.39 -14.60 39.85
N ASN A 122 14.39 -14.35 41.15
CA ASN A 122 15.57 -14.15 42.01
C ASN A 122 16.55 -13.05 41.53
N VAL A 123 16.05 -12.06 40.79
CA VAL A 123 16.81 -10.92 40.32
C VAL A 123 16.10 -9.66 40.81
N SER A 124 16.87 -8.74 41.39
CA SER A 124 16.41 -7.40 41.75
C SER A 124 17.00 -6.42 40.73
N VAL A 125 16.21 -6.05 39.72
CA VAL A 125 16.58 -5.03 38.72
C VAL A 125 16.34 -3.62 39.26
N SER A 126 17.21 -2.69 38.86
CA SER A 126 17.06 -1.26 39.13
C SER A 126 16.14 -0.62 38.08
N ILE A 127 15.53 0.51 38.43
CA ILE A 127 14.71 1.30 37.49
C ILE A 127 15.53 1.92 36.34
N ASP A 128 16.86 1.96 36.50
CA ASP A 128 17.81 2.48 35.50
C ASP A 128 18.29 1.40 34.51
N ASP A 129 17.87 0.13 34.68
CA ASP A 129 18.26 -0.95 33.77
C ASP A 129 17.40 -0.93 32.49
N GLU A 130 18.03 -1.11 31.32
CA GLU A 130 17.36 -1.08 30.02
C GLU A 130 17.01 -2.49 29.51
N ALA A 131 15.86 -2.63 28.85
CA ALA A 131 15.44 -3.85 28.18
C ALA A 131 14.85 -3.54 26.81
N THR A 132 15.00 -4.47 25.88
CA THR A 132 14.39 -4.41 24.56
C THR A 132 13.47 -5.61 24.33
N ALA A 133 12.37 -5.36 23.64
CA ALA A 133 11.45 -6.40 23.22
C ALA A 133 11.22 -6.31 21.71
N THR A 134 11.44 -7.43 21.02
CA THR A 134 11.03 -7.61 19.64
C THR A 134 9.71 -8.37 19.64
N LEU A 135 8.66 -7.74 19.14
CA LEU A 135 7.37 -8.41 18.95
C LEU A 135 7.33 -9.00 17.54
N VAL A 136 6.63 -10.11 17.37
CA VAL A 136 6.49 -10.78 16.06
C VAL A 136 5.03 -11.18 15.88
N ASP A 137 4.43 -10.83 14.74
CA ASP A 137 3.07 -11.29 14.41
C ASP A 137 3.06 -12.81 14.18
N SER A 138 2.27 -13.54 14.94
CA SER A 138 2.10 -15.00 14.84
C SER A 138 1.57 -15.43 13.48
N ALA A 139 0.85 -14.55 12.76
CA ALA A 139 0.31 -14.86 11.44
C ALA A 139 1.34 -14.69 10.31
N THR A 140 2.07 -13.57 10.29
CA THR A 140 2.96 -13.17 9.18
C THR A 140 4.45 -13.30 9.48
N MET A 141 4.84 -13.55 10.73
CA MET A 141 6.22 -13.52 11.23
C MET A 141 6.93 -12.17 11.06
N GLN A 142 6.17 -11.10 10.78
CA GLN A 142 6.72 -9.76 10.65
C GLN A 142 7.07 -9.19 12.01
N LYS A 143 8.23 -8.54 12.11
CA LYS A 143 8.65 -7.85 13.32
C LYS A 143 7.78 -6.62 13.57
N LEU A 144 7.32 -6.51 14.80
CA LEU A 144 6.58 -5.41 15.36
C LEU A 144 7.47 -4.75 16.41
N ASN A 145 7.42 -3.42 16.47
CA ASN A 145 8.12 -2.70 17.53
C ASN A 145 7.27 -2.74 18.81
N ALA A 146 7.90 -3.08 19.94
CA ALA A 146 7.33 -2.77 21.25
C ALA A 146 7.43 -1.25 21.49
N ASP A 147 6.42 -0.66 22.12
CA ASP A 147 6.41 0.79 22.37
C ASP A 147 7.30 1.13 23.56
N THR A 148 7.17 0.36 24.65
CA THR A 148 7.99 0.55 25.84
C THR A 148 8.06 -0.75 26.64
N VAL A 149 9.25 -1.03 27.17
CA VAL A 149 9.49 -2.09 28.14
C VAL A 149 9.71 -1.47 29.52
N TYR A 150 9.04 -2.00 30.53
CA TYR A 150 9.11 -1.49 31.90
C TYR A 150 9.58 -2.59 32.86
N LEU A 151 10.45 -2.21 33.80
CA LEU A 151 10.95 -3.09 34.85
C LEU A 151 10.79 -2.43 36.22
N THR A 152 10.41 -3.23 37.21
CA THR A 152 10.41 -2.84 38.63
C THR A 152 10.72 -4.05 39.51
N SER A 153 11.46 -3.84 40.60
CA SER A 153 11.59 -4.90 41.61
C SER A 153 10.27 -5.11 42.33
N CYS A 154 9.97 -6.35 42.74
CA CYS A 154 8.79 -6.63 43.56
C CYS A 154 8.86 -5.91 44.90
N LYS A 155 10.06 -5.71 45.45
CA LYS A 155 10.26 -4.97 46.69
C LYS A 155 9.79 -3.52 46.56
N ASP A 156 10.22 -2.83 45.51
CA ASP A 156 9.85 -1.42 45.30
C ASP A 156 8.35 -1.28 45.05
N LEU A 157 7.77 -2.19 44.24
CA LEU A 157 6.32 -2.28 44.04
C LEU A 157 5.58 -2.44 45.38
N MET A 158 6.08 -3.30 46.26
CA MET A 158 5.46 -3.54 47.57
C MET A 158 5.62 -2.37 48.55
N ASP A 159 6.77 -1.69 48.52
CA ASP A 159 7.02 -0.49 49.31
C ASP A 159 6.06 0.64 48.89
N GLU A 160 5.80 0.80 47.58
CA GLU A 160 4.82 1.75 47.04
C GLU A 160 3.37 1.42 47.42
N LEU A 161 3.01 0.13 47.43
CA LEU A 161 1.69 -0.34 47.88
C LEU A 161 1.53 -0.25 49.42
N GLY A 162 2.57 0.17 50.14
CA GLY A 162 2.57 0.37 51.59
C GLY A 162 2.64 -0.92 52.39
N GLY A 163 3.21 -2.00 51.81
CA GLY A 163 3.58 -3.24 52.49
C GLY A 163 2.45 -4.05 53.14
N SER A 164 1.18 -3.74 52.82
CA SER A 164 -0.01 -4.35 53.45
C SER A 164 -0.82 -5.27 52.52
N VAL A 165 -0.27 -5.55 51.33
CA VAL A 165 -0.82 -6.44 50.31
C VAL A 165 0.11 -7.64 50.20
N ASP A 166 -0.40 -8.85 50.00
CA ASP A 166 0.44 -10.02 49.73
C ASP A 166 0.69 -10.11 48.22
N LEU A 167 1.92 -10.48 47.81
CA LEU A 167 2.23 -10.74 46.39
C LEU A 167 1.44 -11.95 45.86
N PRO A 168 1.16 -12.02 44.55
CA PRO A 168 0.54 -13.17 43.89
C PRO A 168 1.30 -14.47 44.14
N SER A 169 0.61 -15.61 44.01
CA SER A 169 1.24 -16.90 44.24
C SER A 169 2.45 -17.11 43.30
N GLY A 170 3.56 -17.60 43.88
CA GLY A 170 4.81 -17.83 43.13
C GLY A 170 5.75 -16.63 43.03
N MET A 171 5.33 -15.43 43.46
CA MET A 171 6.19 -14.23 43.50
C MET A 171 6.70 -13.93 44.92
N THR A 172 7.91 -13.38 45.01
CA THR A 172 8.57 -12.94 46.23
C THR A 172 9.15 -11.54 46.07
N ILE A 173 9.53 -10.90 47.19
CA ILE A 173 10.17 -9.56 47.16
C ILE A 173 11.54 -9.55 46.47
N ASN A 174 12.15 -10.72 46.22
CA ASN A 174 13.45 -10.84 45.56
C ASN A 174 13.31 -11.01 44.04
N ASP A 175 12.08 -11.12 43.54
CA ASP A 175 11.78 -11.19 42.12
C ASP A 175 11.58 -9.78 41.56
N SER A 176 11.53 -9.69 40.23
CA SER A 176 11.20 -8.46 39.53
C SER A 176 10.05 -8.67 38.56
N LEU A 177 9.25 -7.62 38.40
CA LEU A 177 8.15 -7.56 37.44
C LEU A 177 8.62 -6.82 36.20
N MET A 178 8.38 -7.41 35.06
CA MET A 178 8.54 -6.80 33.75
C MET A 178 7.20 -6.74 33.05
N TYR A 179 6.90 -5.64 32.37
CA TYR A 179 5.77 -5.60 31.44
C TYR A 179 6.13 -4.91 30.13
N ILE A 180 5.51 -5.38 29.06
CA ILE A 180 5.74 -4.94 27.69
C ILE A 180 4.43 -4.38 27.16
N ASP A 181 4.47 -3.15 26.67
CA ASP A 181 3.38 -2.56 25.89
C ASP A 181 3.67 -2.65 24.40
N THR A 182 2.73 -3.20 23.64
CA THR A 182 2.76 -3.01 22.19
C THR A 182 2.47 -1.56 21.87
N GLY A 183 3.07 -1.02 20.81
CA GLY A 183 2.55 0.21 20.20
C GLY A 183 1.10 0.00 19.73
N SER A 184 0.36 1.06 19.38
CA SER A 184 -1.01 0.81 18.92
C SER A 184 -1.01 0.02 17.62
N LEU A 185 -1.72 -1.10 17.65
CA LEU A 185 -1.92 -2.01 16.55
C LEU A 185 -3.29 -1.72 15.94
N ILE A 186 -3.30 -1.23 14.70
CA ILE A 186 -4.55 -1.01 13.97
C ILE A 186 -5.03 -2.36 13.45
N CYS A 187 -6.18 -2.83 13.95
CA CYS A 187 -6.79 -4.07 13.50
C CYS A 187 -7.02 -4.09 11.98
N SER A 188 -6.67 -5.21 11.36
CA SER A 188 -6.72 -5.41 9.90
C SER A 188 -7.02 -6.86 9.52
N PRO A 189 -7.43 -7.18 8.28
CA PRO A 189 -7.50 -8.56 7.78
C PRO A 189 -6.10 -9.21 7.67
N SER A 190 -6.03 -10.55 7.62
CA SER A 190 -4.72 -11.23 7.47
C SER A 190 -4.09 -10.90 6.12
N GLY A 191 -2.84 -10.44 6.14
CA GLY A 191 -2.06 -10.12 4.96
C GLY A 191 -1.63 -8.66 4.86
N HIS A 192 -2.11 -7.74 5.69
CA HIS A 192 -1.47 -6.42 5.82
C HIS A 192 -1.74 -5.84 7.20
N MET A 193 -0.78 -5.12 7.78
CA MET A 193 -0.89 -4.43 9.07
C MET A 193 -0.90 -2.92 8.81
N HIS A 194 -1.58 -2.12 9.65
CA HIS A 194 -1.40 -0.66 9.58
C HIS A 194 -0.47 -0.22 10.71
N THR A 195 0.54 0.57 10.40
CA THR A 195 1.51 1.12 11.37
C THR A 195 1.28 2.62 11.57
N GLU A 196 1.43 3.11 12.81
CA GLU A 196 1.05 4.47 13.21
C GLU A 196 1.92 5.60 12.61
N SER A 197 3.07 5.30 12.02
CA SER A 197 4.01 6.31 11.52
C SER A 197 3.92 6.62 10.02
N SER A 198 3.04 5.98 9.26
CA SER A 198 2.98 6.20 7.83
C SER A 198 1.77 7.02 7.39
N SER A 199 2.07 8.13 6.73
CA SER A 199 1.25 8.57 5.61
C SER A 199 1.26 7.45 4.56
N CYS A 200 0.33 6.49 4.68
CA CYS A 200 0.02 5.47 3.67
C CYS A 200 1.26 4.78 3.04
N SER A 201 2.08 4.06 3.80
CA SER A 201 3.07 3.13 3.22
C SER A 201 2.73 1.69 3.61
N PHE A 202 2.44 0.85 2.62
CA PHE A 202 1.96 -0.54 2.74
C PHE A 202 3.06 -1.54 2.34
N ASP A 203 2.96 -2.83 2.76
CA ASP A 203 4.02 -3.88 2.74
C ASP A 203 3.75 -5.19 1.91
N ASP A 204 4.77 -6.06 1.84
CA ASP A 204 5.13 -7.14 0.89
C ASP A 204 4.11 -8.25 0.53
N TYR A 205 2.81 -8.08 0.78
CA TYR A 205 1.77 -9.11 0.60
C TYR A 205 0.74 -8.81 -0.51
N SER A 206 1.18 -8.13 -1.59
CA SER A 206 0.41 -7.93 -2.84
C SER A 206 -0.89 -7.10 -2.72
N HIS A 207 -0.87 -6.04 -1.91
CA HIS A 207 -2.01 -5.13 -1.76
C HIS A 207 -2.07 -3.99 -2.79
N TRP A 208 -1.17 -3.88 -3.77
CA TRP A 208 -1.23 -2.79 -4.75
C TRP A 208 -0.54 -3.06 -6.07
N LYS A 209 -0.96 -2.31 -7.10
CA LYS A 209 -0.20 -2.13 -8.33
C LYS A 209 0.84 -1.03 -8.09
N THR A 210 2.13 -1.24 -8.38
CA THR A 210 3.15 -0.18 -8.31
C THR A 210 3.27 0.56 -9.65
N CYS A 211 3.59 1.86 -9.66
CA CYS A 211 3.85 2.61 -10.90
C CYS A 211 5.10 1.97 -11.49
N PRO A 212 5.03 1.42 -12.71
CA PRO A 212 6.22 0.89 -13.35
C PRO A 212 7.32 1.96 -13.49
N GLU A 213 6.97 3.25 -13.57
CA GLU A 213 7.95 4.36 -13.61
C GLU A 213 8.47 4.78 -12.22
N CYS A 214 7.60 4.87 -11.20
CA CYS A 214 7.85 5.63 -9.96
C CYS A 214 8.04 4.77 -8.73
N GLY A 215 7.77 3.48 -8.84
CA GLY A 215 7.77 2.55 -7.72
C GLY A 215 6.62 2.70 -6.75
N ILE A 216 6.06 3.89 -6.64
CA ILE A 216 4.98 4.21 -5.71
C ILE A 216 3.68 3.53 -6.14
N LYS A 217 2.91 3.14 -5.13
CA LYS A 217 1.59 2.51 -5.20
C LYS A 217 0.61 3.32 -6.07
N LEU A 218 0.12 2.72 -7.17
CA LEU A 218 -0.86 3.28 -8.13
C LEU A 218 -2.31 3.26 -7.62
N VAL A 219 -2.62 2.34 -6.70
CA VAL A 219 -3.97 2.13 -6.18
C VAL A 219 -3.87 1.91 -4.68
N ASP A 220 -4.47 2.81 -3.92
CA ASP A 220 -4.78 2.59 -2.52
C ASP A 220 -6.02 1.70 -2.41
N THR A 221 -5.79 0.40 -2.34
CA THR A 221 -6.80 -0.63 -2.08
C THR A 221 -7.39 -0.56 -0.67
N VAL A 222 -6.85 0.29 0.22
CA VAL A 222 -7.13 0.27 1.66
C VAL A 222 -7.78 1.58 2.13
N ARG A 223 -8.08 2.52 1.23
CA ARG A 223 -8.81 3.75 1.57
C ARG A 223 -10.31 3.54 1.76
N SER A 224 -10.67 2.55 2.58
CA SER A 224 -11.66 2.64 3.65
C SER A 224 -12.12 1.23 4.06
N HIS A 225 -11.56 0.70 5.15
CA HIS A 225 -12.21 -0.34 5.94
C HIS A 225 -13.48 0.15 6.67
N SER A 226 -14.02 1.32 6.30
CA SER A 226 -15.39 1.69 6.65
C SER A 226 -16.34 0.98 5.67
N ILE A 227 -16.93 -0.11 6.12
CA ILE A 227 -18.32 -0.63 5.98
C ILE A 227 -19.20 -0.28 4.74
N ILE A 228 -18.88 0.65 3.85
CA ILE A 228 -19.72 0.98 2.70
C ILE A 228 -18.81 1.29 1.48
N TYR A 229 -19.17 0.69 0.33
CA TYR A 229 -18.66 0.91 -1.03
C TYR A 229 -17.48 0.01 -1.48
N GLY A 230 -17.81 -0.97 -2.34
CA GLY A 230 -16.86 -1.90 -2.96
C GLY A 230 -15.81 -1.18 -3.81
N MET A 231 -14.54 -1.53 -3.66
CA MET A 231 -13.34 -0.84 -4.18
C MET A 231 -13.58 -0.02 -5.48
N LEU A 232 -13.46 1.31 -5.37
CA LEU A 232 -13.54 2.27 -6.48
C LEU A 232 -12.23 2.23 -7.28
N GLU A 233 -12.32 1.91 -8.56
CA GLU A 233 -11.24 2.22 -9.51
C GLU A 233 -11.24 3.71 -9.80
N LYS A 234 -10.25 4.45 -9.28
CA LYS A 234 -10.16 5.90 -9.46
C LYS A 234 -9.79 6.26 -10.91
N TRP A 235 -10.63 7.08 -11.54
CA TRP A 235 -10.37 7.70 -12.84
C TRP A 235 -10.39 9.21 -12.72
N THR A 236 -9.39 9.88 -13.29
CA THR A 236 -9.32 11.34 -13.31
C THR A 236 -9.62 11.86 -14.70
N CYS A 237 -10.58 12.79 -14.80
CA CYS A 237 -10.74 13.59 -16.01
C CYS A 237 -9.57 14.57 -16.12
N LYS A 238 -8.65 14.32 -17.04
CA LYS A 238 -7.56 15.27 -17.34
C LYS A 238 -8.00 16.32 -18.35
N GLN A 239 -9.04 16.00 -19.14
CA GLN A 239 -9.55 16.85 -20.19
C GLN A 239 -11.00 16.46 -20.52
N SER A 240 -11.94 17.39 -20.41
CA SER A 240 -13.31 17.15 -20.86
C SER A 240 -13.42 17.27 -22.37
N ALA A 241 -14.27 16.45 -22.99
CA ALA A 241 -14.58 16.56 -24.41
C ALA A 241 -15.33 17.86 -24.70
N THR A 242 -15.01 18.49 -25.82
CA THR A 242 -15.71 19.66 -26.38
C THR A 242 -16.06 19.39 -27.85
N GLU A 243 -16.68 20.36 -28.53
CA GLU A 243 -16.99 20.26 -29.96
C GLU A 243 -15.75 20.07 -30.86
N THR A 244 -14.57 20.51 -30.40
CA THR A 244 -13.33 20.52 -31.19
C THR A 244 -12.19 19.73 -30.55
N ARG A 245 -12.40 19.16 -29.35
CA ARG A 245 -11.36 18.48 -28.59
C ARG A 245 -11.90 17.22 -27.94
N GLU A 246 -11.18 16.11 -28.09
CA GLU A 246 -11.49 14.84 -27.42
C GLU A 246 -11.45 14.99 -25.89
N GLY A 247 -12.16 14.14 -25.17
CA GLY A 247 -12.01 13.99 -23.72
C GLY A 247 -10.94 12.95 -23.38
N ILE A 248 -10.23 13.14 -22.26
CA ILE A 248 -9.20 12.22 -21.80
C ILE A 248 -9.43 11.92 -20.31
N TRP A 249 -9.69 10.65 -20.03
CA TRP A 249 -9.74 10.08 -18.70
C TRP A 249 -8.51 9.21 -18.51
N LYS A 250 -7.81 9.37 -17.39
CA LYS A 250 -6.60 8.58 -17.10
C LYS A 250 -6.69 7.97 -15.71
N LYS A 251 -6.08 6.80 -15.55
CA LYS A 251 -5.56 6.34 -14.28
C LYS A 251 -4.07 6.68 -14.23
N THR A 252 -3.65 7.47 -13.25
CA THR A 252 -2.26 7.96 -13.13
C THR A 252 -1.63 7.55 -11.80
N CYS A 253 -0.30 7.33 -11.73
CA CYS A 253 0.42 7.38 -10.43
C CYS A 253 0.24 8.80 -9.88
N ASP A 254 -0.19 8.90 -8.63
CA ASP A 254 -0.35 10.20 -7.97
C ASP A 254 0.99 10.91 -7.74
N SER A 255 2.12 10.19 -7.82
CA SER A 255 3.48 10.74 -7.69
C SER A 255 4.18 11.04 -9.03
N CYS A 256 4.07 10.17 -10.03
CA CYS A 256 4.85 10.21 -11.29
C CYS A 256 4.04 10.61 -12.51
N GLU A 257 2.72 10.79 -12.34
CA GLU A 257 1.75 11.00 -13.42
C GLU A 257 1.70 9.92 -14.51
N TYR A 258 2.43 8.81 -14.37
CA TYR A 258 2.40 7.69 -15.31
C TYR A 258 0.98 7.21 -15.51
N ALA A 259 0.51 7.31 -16.74
CA ALA A 259 -0.82 6.89 -17.14
C ALA A 259 -0.82 5.39 -17.41
N TYR A 260 -1.31 4.60 -16.47
CA TYR A 260 -1.35 3.15 -16.60
C TYR A 260 -2.66 2.62 -17.22
N ASP A 261 -3.67 3.48 -17.36
CA ASP A 261 -4.83 3.25 -18.22
C ASP A 261 -5.35 4.60 -18.74
N THR A 262 -5.89 4.63 -19.95
CA THR A 262 -6.40 5.85 -20.60
C THR A 262 -7.61 5.53 -21.44
N ILE A 263 -8.68 6.30 -21.23
CA ILE A 263 -9.89 6.28 -22.06
C ILE A 263 -10.02 7.62 -22.75
N LYS A 264 -10.20 7.59 -24.07
CA LYS A 264 -10.46 8.78 -24.87
C LYS A 264 -11.94 8.83 -25.25
N ALA A 265 -12.61 9.90 -24.84
CA ALA A 265 -13.94 10.23 -25.34
C ALA A 265 -13.78 11.03 -26.64
N PRO A 266 -14.52 10.73 -27.72
CA PRO A 266 -14.45 11.52 -28.93
C PRO A 266 -15.00 12.94 -28.70
N VAL A 267 -14.82 13.83 -29.68
CA VAL A 267 -15.43 15.18 -29.64
C VAL A 267 -16.95 15.07 -29.49
N VAL A 268 -17.58 16.08 -28.87
CA VAL A 268 -19.01 16.03 -28.54
C VAL A 268 -19.90 15.78 -29.76
N SER A 269 -19.53 16.32 -30.93
CA SER A 269 -20.23 16.14 -32.21
C SER A 269 -20.19 14.71 -32.76
N GLU A 270 -19.26 13.87 -32.29
CA GLU A 270 -19.13 12.46 -32.66
C GLU A 270 -19.74 11.50 -31.62
N GLN A 271 -20.24 12.02 -30.49
CA GLN A 271 -20.89 11.22 -29.46
C GLN A 271 -22.37 11.00 -29.76
N THR A 272 -22.85 9.79 -29.51
CA THR A 272 -24.30 9.50 -29.50
C THR A 272 -24.86 9.91 -28.14
N ILE A 273 -25.62 11.01 -28.11
CA ILE A 273 -26.28 11.49 -26.89
C ILE A 273 -27.65 10.84 -26.77
N VAL A 274 -27.93 10.18 -25.65
CA VAL A 274 -29.23 9.53 -25.39
C VAL A 274 -29.82 10.02 -24.07
N SER A 275 -31.15 10.10 -24.03
CA SER A 275 -31.92 10.65 -22.91
C SER A 275 -33.15 9.84 -22.52
N SER A 276 -33.44 8.76 -23.24
CA SER A 276 -34.48 7.79 -22.87
C SER A 276 -34.00 6.35 -23.09
N TYR A 277 -34.78 5.41 -22.57
CA TYR A 277 -34.49 4.00 -22.69
C TYR A 277 -34.59 3.54 -24.15
N GLU A 278 -35.59 4.03 -24.89
CA GLU A 278 -35.77 3.72 -26.32
C GLU A 278 -34.63 4.29 -27.17
N GLU A 279 -34.12 5.48 -26.85
CA GLU A 279 -32.95 6.06 -27.52
C GLU A 279 -31.70 5.21 -27.28
N LEU A 280 -31.50 4.73 -26.05
CA LEU A 280 -30.40 3.82 -25.72
C LEU A 280 -30.53 2.48 -26.45
N GLN A 281 -31.74 1.91 -26.50
CA GLN A 281 -32.02 0.68 -27.22
C GLN A 281 -31.73 0.83 -28.73
N ALA A 282 -32.21 1.92 -29.34
CA ALA A 282 -31.95 2.20 -30.75
C ALA A 282 -30.46 2.42 -31.04
N ALA A 283 -29.73 3.07 -30.12
CA ALA A 283 -28.28 3.27 -30.25
C ALA A 283 -27.51 1.94 -30.21
N LEU A 284 -27.90 1.01 -29.33
CA LEU A 284 -27.29 -0.33 -29.29
C LEU A 284 -27.61 -1.15 -30.53
N ALA A 285 -28.86 -1.14 -30.99
CA ALA A 285 -29.28 -1.84 -32.21
C ALA A 285 -28.57 -1.33 -33.48
N LYS A 286 -28.08 -0.08 -33.48
CA LYS A 286 -27.29 0.48 -34.58
C LYS A 286 -25.90 -0.16 -34.72
N GLY A 287 -25.33 -0.71 -33.65
CA GLY A 287 -24.02 -1.37 -33.68
C GLY A 287 -22.84 -0.44 -34.02
N GLY A 288 -21.75 -1.01 -34.52
CA GLY A 288 -20.53 -0.31 -34.92
C GLY A 288 -19.76 0.35 -33.76
N LYS A 289 -18.85 1.26 -34.11
CA LYS A 289 -18.04 2.00 -33.13
C LYS A 289 -18.80 3.21 -32.61
N GLN A 290 -19.09 3.26 -31.32
CA GLN A 290 -19.86 4.36 -30.71
C GLN A 290 -19.37 4.75 -29.33
N TRP A 291 -19.47 6.04 -29.03
CA TRP A 291 -19.43 6.57 -27.67
C TRP A 291 -20.82 7.09 -27.31
N ILE A 292 -21.51 6.40 -26.41
CA ILE A 292 -22.86 6.75 -25.97
C ILE A 292 -22.76 7.51 -24.64
N THR A 293 -23.23 8.75 -24.62
CA THR A 293 -23.31 9.58 -23.40
C THR A 293 -24.76 9.69 -22.96
N LEU A 294 -25.06 9.19 -21.76
CA LEU A 294 -26.38 9.30 -21.17
C LEU A 294 -26.59 10.70 -20.57
N LYS A 295 -27.73 11.34 -20.86
CA LYS A 295 -28.16 12.60 -20.25
C LYS A 295 -29.57 12.46 -19.69
N SER A 296 -29.79 12.91 -18.47
CA SER A 296 -31.16 13.01 -17.99
C SER A 296 -31.95 14.09 -18.73
N LYS A 297 -33.26 13.83 -18.92
CA LYS A 297 -34.24 14.82 -19.40
C LYS A 297 -34.53 15.93 -18.38
N THR A 298 -34.24 15.73 -17.09
CA THR A 298 -34.52 16.73 -16.05
C THR A 298 -33.35 16.87 -15.08
N SER A 299 -33.17 18.07 -14.53
CA SER A 299 -32.18 18.31 -13.46
C SER A 299 -32.55 17.67 -12.11
N VAL A 300 -33.71 17.02 -12.02
CA VAL A 300 -34.29 16.48 -10.78
C VAL A 300 -34.07 14.97 -10.67
N ASN A 301 -34.09 14.25 -11.80
CA ASN A 301 -33.97 12.80 -11.87
C ASN A 301 -32.76 12.41 -12.71
N THR A 302 -31.70 11.86 -12.15
CA THR A 302 -30.49 11.46 -12.89
C THR A 302 -30.51 10.01 -13.38
N TRP A 303 -31.66 9.52 -13.85
CA TRP A 303 -31.87 8.13 -14.27
C TRP A 303 -32.62 8.04 -15.60
N ILE A 304 -32.21 7.13 -16.46
CA ILE A 304 -33.02 6.59 -17.55
C ILE A 304 -33.86 5.47 -16.95
N TYR A 305 -35.18 5.67 -16.92
CA TYR A 305 -36.13 4.76 -16.32
C TYR A 305 -37.09 4.19 -17.37
N GLN A 306 -37.35 2.89 -17.28
CA GLN A 306 -38.44 2.23 -18.00
C GLN A 306 -39.29 1.41 -17.02
N GLU A 307 -40.60 1.64 -17.03
CA GLU A 307 -41.61 0.82 -16.36
C GLU A 307 -42.59 0.32 -17.44
N ASP A 308 -42.40 -0.91 -17.92
CA ASP A 308 -43.25 -1.51 -18.95
C ASP A 308 -43.70 -2.92 -18.56
N MET A 309 -45.00 -3.19 -18.75
CA MET A 309 -45.63 -4.48 -18.46
C MET A 309 -45.95 -5.31 -19.72
N ASP A 310 -45.97 -4.70 -20.92
CA ASP A 310 -46.66 -5.28 -22.08
C ASP A 310 -45.74 -5.71 -23.26
N THR A 311 -44.47 -5.30 -23.30
CA THR A 311 -43.53 -5.63 -24.40
C THR A 311 -42.15 -6.05 -23.88
N ASP A 312 -41.45 -6.93 -24.62
CA ASP A 312 -40.05 -7.28 -24.35
C ASP A 312 -39.16 -6.18 -24.94
N ASN A 313 -38.42 -5.50 -24.08
CA ASN A 313 -37.63 -4.32 -24.42
C ASN A 313 -36.15 -4.47 -23.98
N MET A 314 -35.56 -5.68 -23.98
CA MET A 314 -34.15 -5.84 -23.62
C MET A 314 -33.21 -4.90 -24.41
N LEU A 315 -32.10 -4.50 -23.81
CA LEU A 315 -31.01 -3.77 -24.48
C LEU A 315 -30.09 -4.77 -25.19
N VAL A 316 -30.44 -5.11 -26.44
CA VAL A 316 -29.73 -6.13 -27.21
C VAL A 316 -28.58 -5.53 -28.02
N LEU A 317 -27.39 -6.12 -27.92
CA LEU A 317 -26.26 -5.88 -28.82
C LEU A 317 -25.97 -7.16 -29.61
N ASP A 318 -26.17 -7.10 -30.92
CA ASP A 318 -26.06 -8.25 -31.83
C ASP A 318 -25.34 -7.86 -33.13
N ASP A 319 -24.18 -7.21 -32.99
CA ASP A 319 -23.31 -6.80 -34.10
C ASP A 319 -21.85 -7.20 -33.78
N PRO A 320 -21.22 -8.09 -34.57
CA PRO A 320 -19.85 -8.55 -34.30
C PRO A 320 -18.80 -7.44 -34.43
N ASP A 321 -19.06 -6.38 -35.20
CA ASP A 321 -18.15 -5.26 -35.41
C ASP A 321 -18.35 -4.12 -34.38
N ALA A 322 -19.28 -4.30 -33.44
CA ALA A 322 -19.57 -3.29 -32.43
C ALA A 322 -18.38 -3.07 -31.48
N ASP A 323 -18.08 -1.80 -31.24
CA ASP A 323 -17.13 -1.32 -30.22
C ASP A 323 -17.76 -0.10 -29.54
N ILE A 324 -18.59 -0.39 -28.54
CA ILE A 324 -19.46 0.60 -27.90
C ILE A 324 -18.98 0.87 -26.48
N THR A 325 -18.78 2.14 -26.15
CA THR A 325 -18.61 2.60 -24.76
C THR A 325 -19.80 3.42 -24.31
N ILE A 326 -20.48 3.00 -23.24
CA ILE A 326 -21.54 3.77 -22.57
C ILE A 326 -20.93 4.51 -21.37
N ASN A 327 -21.03 5.83 -21.38
CA ASN A 327 -20.63 6.71 -20.30
C ASN A 327 -21.78 6.91 -19.30
N LEU A 328 -21.66 6.30 -18.12
CA LEU A 328 -22.67 6.26 -17.04
C LEU A 328 -22.51 7.43 -16.03
N ASN A 329 -21.50 8.29 -16.18
CA ASN A 329 -21.09 9.28 -15.17
C ASN A 329 -22.12 10.36 -14.83
N SER A 330 -23.19 10.49 -15.60
CA SER A 330 -24.20 11.53 -15.41
C SER A 330 -25.63 10.97 -15.36
N CYS A 331 -25.79 9.65 -15.46
CA CYS A 331 -27.11 9.03 -15.46
C CYS A 331 -27.05 7.54 -15.09
N SER A 332 -27.90 7.10 -14.17
CA SER A 332 -28.15 5.68 -13.87
C SER A 332 -29.09 5.05 -14.89
N VAL A 333 -29.09 3.72 -15.01
CA VAL A 333 -30.04 2.96 -15.84
C VAL A 333 -30.87 2.04 -14.95
N ILE A 334 -32.19 2.23 -14.96
CA ILE A 334 -33.12 1.47 -14.12
C ILE A 334 -34.26 0.93 -15.00
N ARG A 335 -34.55 -0.36 -14.86
CA ARG A 335 -35.70 -1.00 -15.50
C ARG A 335 -36.44 -1.87 -14.49
N ASP A 336 -37.73 -1.62 -14.34
CA ASP A 336 -38.63 -2.49 -13.61
C ASP A 336 -39.69 -3.05 -14.57
N THR A 337 -39.77 -4.38 -14.70
CA THR A 337 -40.76 -5.04 -15.55
C THR A 337 -41.51 -6.15 -14.83
N GLY A 338 -42.80 -6.27 -15.15
CA GLY A 338 -43.65 -7.40 -14.76
C GLY A 338 -43.59 -8.60 -15.72
N ARG A 339 -42.58 -8.68 -16.58
CA ARG A 339 -42.39 -9.81 -17.52
C ARG A 339 -41.23 -10.72 -17.12
N TYR A 340 -41.10 -11.85 -17.82
CA TYR A 340 -40.02 -12.83 -17.65
C TYR A 340 -38.82 -12.47 -18.55
N ASP A 341 -38.33 -11.24 -18.45
CA ASP A 341 -37.18 -10.79 -19.25
C ASP A 341 -35.88 -11.30 -18.64
N ASP A 342 -35.02 -11.88 -19.47
CA ASP A 342 -33.84 -12.62 -19.05
C ASP A 342 -32.61 -11.75 -18.75
N ALA A 343 -32.57 -10.52 -19.26
CA ALA A 343 -31.47 -9.59 -18.99
C ALA A 343 -31.89 -8.12 -19.15
N LEU A 344 -31.17 -7.19 -18.51
CA LEU A 344 -31.24 -5.78 -18.89
C LEU A 344 -30.46 -5.54 -20.20
N PHE A 345 -29.19 -5.98 -20.23
CA PHE A 345 -28.34 -6.00 -21.42
C PHE A 345 -28.13 -7.43 -21.90
N ASP A 346 -28.45 -7.71 -23.16
CA ASP A 346 -28.20 -8.99 -23.84
C ASP A 346 -27.14 -8.78 -24.94
N ILE A 347 -25.87 -9.06 -24.60
CA ILE A 347 -24.72 -8.91 -25.49
C ILE A 347 -24.45 -10.25 -26.18
N ARG A 348 -25.00 -10.43 -27.38
CA ARG A 348 -24.86 -11.68 -28.14
C ARG A 348 -23.52 -11.77 -28.86
N GLN A 349 -23.04 -10.65 -29.38
CA GLN A 349 -21.76 -10.50 -30.05
C GLN A 349 -21.30 -9.03 -30.06
N GLY A 350 -20.01 -8.80 -30.32
CA GLY A 350 -19.42 -7.47 -30.30
C GLY A 350 -18.93 -7.03 -28.91
N LYS A 351 -18.38 -5.82 -28.83
CA LYS A 351 -17.73 -5.28 -27.62
C LYS A 351 -18.57 -4.19 -26.99
N LEU A 352 -18.90 -4.36 -25.71
CA LEU A 352 -19.56 -3.36 -24.89
C LEU A 352 -18.71 -3.01 -23.67
N ARG A 353 -18.50 -1.71 -23.45
CA ARG A 353 -17.95 -1.17 -22.21
C ARG A 353 -18.97 -0.30 -21.49
N ILE A 354 -19.15 -0.52 -20.20
CA ILE A 354 -19.85 0.38 -19.29
C ILE A 354 -18.81 1.11 -18.44
N PHE A 355 -18.78 2.44 -18.54
CA PHE A 355 -17.78 3.26 -17.87
C PHE A 355 -18.42 4.21 -16.85
N SER A 356 -18.05 4.02 -15.57
CA SER A 356 -18.35 4.93 -14.46
C SER A 356 -17.08 5.30 -13.69
N THR A 357 -16.99 6.54 -13.22
CA THR A 357 -15.97 7.04 -12.30
C THR A 357 -16.50 7.14 -10.87
N GLN A 358 -17.75 6.72 -10.64
CA GLN A 358 -18.41 6.74 -9.33
C GLN A 358 -19.00 5.35 -9.04
N LEU A 359 -18.93 4.93 -7.78
CA LEU A 359 -19.57 3.69 -7.32
C LEU A 359 -21.03 3.87 -6.98
N THR A 360 -21.48 5.07 -6.68
CA THR A 360 -22.87 5.37 -6.31
C THR A 360 -23.60 5.92 -7.52
N GLY A 361 -24.87 5.53 -7.64
CA GLY A 361 -25.83 6.18 -8.52
C GLY A 361 -26.07 7.63 -8.09
N ILE A 362 -26.67 8.39 -8.99
CA ILE A 362 -27.09 9.77 -8.71
C ILE A 362 -28.63 9.71 -8.67
N PRO A 363 -29.31 10.23 -7.62
CA PRO A 363 -28.77 10.90 -6.43
C PRO A 363 -28.06 9.97 -5.43
N VAL A 364 -27.19 10.58 -4.62
CA VAL A 364 -26.22 9.93 -3.73
C VAL A 364 -26.91 8.94 -2.77
N ASN A 365 -26.43 7.68 -2.77
CA ASN A 365 -26.70 6.54 -1.86
C ASN A 365 -27.35 5.29 -2.48
N ASP A 366 -27.49 5.20 -3.81
CA ASP A 366 -28.09 4.02 -4.46
C ASP A 366 -27.19 3.39 -5.54
N TYR A 367 -27.62 2.27 -6.13
CA TYR A 367 -26.95 1.57 -7.23
C TYR A 367 -26.99 2.39 -8.54
N ASN A 368 -25.94 2.34 -9.37
CA ASN A 368 -25.94 3.02 -10.68
C ASN A 368 -26.64 2.21 -11.79
N MET A 369 -26.95 0.94 -11.51
CA MET A 369 -27.79 0.09 -12.35
C MET A 369 -28.76 -0.76 -11.52
N GLN A 370 -30.02 -0.84 -11.98
CA GLN A 370 -31.03 -1.71 -11.38
C GLN A 370 -31.88 -2.40 -12.45
N PHE A 371 -32.19 -3.67 -12.21
CA PHE A 371 -33.11 -4.43 -13.04
C PHE A 371 -34.00 -5.34 -12.20
N ARG A 372 -35.32 -5.16 -12.32
CA ARG A 372 -36.33 -6.05 -11.76
C ARG A 372 -37.10 -6.73 -12.88
N SER A 373 -37.16 -8.06 -12.82
CA SER A 373 -37.88 -8.93 -13.76
C SER A 373 -38.57 -10.08 -13.00
N LEU A 374 -39.65 -10.64 -13.56
CA LEU A 374 -40.29 -11.86 -13.05
C LEU A 374 -39.51 -13.14 -13.41
N ALA A 375 -38.54 -13.06 -14.32
CA ALA A 375 -37.75 -14.22 -14.72
C ALA A 375 -36.82 -14.69 -13.60
N ARG A 376 -36.89 -15.97 -13.26
CA ARG A 376 -36.05 -16.60 -12.22
C ARG A 376 -34.56 -16.65 -12.58
N THR A 377 -34.23 -16.35 -13.82
CA THR A 377 -32.90 -16.40 -14.44
C THR A 377 -32.42 -15.04 -14.93
N SER A 378 -33.13 -13.96 -14.56
CA SER A 378 -32.80 -12.63 -15.05
C SER A 378 -31.46 -12.12 -14.51
N CYS A 379 -30.79 -11.24 -15.24
CA CYS A 379 -29.52 -10.64 -14.85
C CYS A 379 -29.38 -9.21 -15.37
N LEU A 380 -28.42 -8.42 -14.87
CA LEU A 380 -28.13 -7.11 -15.48
C LEU A 380 -27.47 -7.29 -16.84
N PHE A 381 -26.56 -8.24 -16.96
CA PHE A 381 -25.79 -8.50 -18.17
C PHE A 381 -25.77 -9.98 -18.50
N ARG A 382 -26.25 -10.33 -19.69
CA ARG A 382 -26.01 -11.61 -20.33
C ARG A 382 -25.00 -11.41 -21.46
N VAL A 383 -23.92 -12.18 -21.47
CA VAL A 383 -22.87 -12.12 -22.49
C VAL A 383 -22.78 -13.48 -23.17
N GLY A 384 -23.14 -13.55 -24.45
CA GLY A 384 -22.99 -14.76 -25.27
C GLY A 384 -21.52 -15.03 -25.62
N GLU A 385 -21.25 -16.23 -26.13
CA GLU A 385 -19.89 -16.73 -26.46
C GLU A 385 -19.06 -15.76 -27.34
N ASN A 386 -19.70 -15.05 -28.28
CA ASN A 386 -19.04 -14.09 -29.18
C ASN A 386 -19.05 -12.65 -28.64
N GLY A 387 -19.60 -12.43 -27.45
CA GLY A 387 -19.68 -11.14 -26.79
C GLY A 387 -18.43 -10.82 -25.98
N THR A 388 -18.17 -9.52 -25.79
CA THR A 388 -17.17 -9.03 -24.84
C THR A 388 -17.76 -7.90 -24.02
N LEU A 389 -17.68 -8.02 -22.70
CA LEU A 389 -18.17 -7.03 -21.76
C LEU A 389 -17.03 -6.52 -20.87
N ARG A 390 -16.88 -5.19 -20.78
CA ARG A 390 -16.02 -4.54 -19.79
C ARG A 390 -16.83 -3.62 -18.89
N LEU A 391 -16.79 -3.87 -17.59
CA LEU A 391 -17.45 -3.05 -16.56
C LEU A 391 -16.42 -2.27 -15.77
N THR A 392 -16.70 -1.00 -15.50
CA THR A 392 -15.85 -0.15 -14.65
C THR A 392 -16.70 0.57 -13.63
N ASN A 393 -16.48 0.28 -12.35
CA ASN A 393 -17.23 0.84 -11.21
C ASN A 393 -18.75 0.72 -11.33
N VAL A 394 -19.25 -0.39 -11.87
CA VAL A 394 -20.69 -0.64 -11.90
C VAL A 394 -21.13 -1.10 -10.52
N SER A 395 -22.20 -0.49 -10.00
CA SER A 395 -22.90 -0.95 -8.80
C SER A 395 -24.29 -1.41 -9.22
N GLY A 396 -24.52 -2.71 -9.09
CA GLY A 396 -25.71 -3.37 -9.62
C GLY A 396 -26.57 -3.98 -8.53
N PHE A 397 -27.89 -3.91 -8.71
CA PHE A 397 -28.85 -4.61 -7.88
C PHE A 397 -30.02 -5.19 -8.68
N THR A 398 -30.45 -6.39 -8.33
CA THR A 398 -31.59 -7.08 -8.93
C THR A 398 -32.63 -7.43 -7.84
N PRO A 399 -33.49 -6.47 -7.43
CA PRO A 399 -34.48 -6.72 -6.38
C PRO A 399 -35.65 -7.58 -6.88
N TYR A 400 -35.99 -8.64 -6.17
CA TYR A 400 -37.30 -9.29 -6.32
C TYR A 400 -37.85 -9.81 -4.98
N ASP A 401 -39.02 -9.30 -4.58
CA ASP A 401 -39.75 -9.75 -3.39
C ASP A 401 -40.30 -11.18 -3.58
N GLY A 402 -39.93 -12.10 -2.68
CA GLY A 402 -40.54 -13.43 -2.60
C GLY A 402 -39.79 -14.57 -3.32
N MET A 403 -38.57 -14.34 -3.81
CA MET A 403 -37.69 -15.44 -4.28
C MET A 403 -36.83 -15.99 -3.14
N ALA A 404 -36.47 -17.27 -3.24
CA ALA A 404 -35.55 -17.96 -2.33
C ALA A 404 -34.10 -18.08 -2.88
N TYR A 405 -33.84 -17.55 -4.09
CA TYR A 405 -32.54 -17.64 -4.77
C TYR A 405 -32.21 -16.28 -5.41
N GLY A 406 -31.07 -15.67 -5.05
CA GLY A 406 -30.59 -14.43 -5.67
C GLY A 406 -30.28 -14.62 -7.16
N GLN A 407 -30.54 -13.61 -7.98
CA GLN A 407 -30.28 -13.62 -9.43
C GLN A 407 -28.85 -13.11 -9.71
N PRO A 408 -28.05 -13.76 -10.58
CA PRO A 408 -26.74 -13.20 -10.94
C PRO A 408 -26.86 -11.84 -11.61
N MET A 409 -25.94 -10.92 -11.32
CA MET A 409 -25.90 -9.65 -12.06
C MET A 409 -25.25 -9.83 -13.42
N VAL A 410 -24.26 -10.72 -13.52
CA VAL A 410 -23.60 -11.04 -14.80
C VAL A 410 -23.64 -12.54 -15.01
N ILE A 411 -24.07 -12.94 -16.20
CA ILE A 411 -23.93 -14.29 -16.74
C ILE A 411 -23.12 -14.15 -18.02
N SER A 412 -21.95 -14.78 -18.09
CA SER A 412 -21.04 -14.64 -19.24
C SER A 412 -20.58 -16.00 -19.77
N GLU A 413 -20.86 -16.26 -21.03
CA GLU A 413 -20.25 -17.32 -21.84
C GLU A 413 -19.09 -16.77 -22.71
N GLY A 414 -19.04 -15.45 -22.90
CA GLY A 414 -18.00 -14.74 -23.66
C GLY A 414 -16.91 -14.12 -22.78
N ASN A 415 -16.22 -13.11 -23.31
CA ASN A 415 -15.13 -12.44 -22.58
C ASN A 415 -15.66 -11.38 -21.60
N LEU A 416 -15.19 -11.44 -20.36
CA LEU A 416 -15.59 -10.52 -19.29
C LEU A 416 -14.38 -9.84 -18.66
N GLN A 417 -14.44 -8.52 -18.49
CA GLN A 417 -13.51 -7.79 -17.64
C GLN A 417 -14.29 -6.91 -16.66
N ILE A 418 -13.97 -7.02 -15.36
CA ILE A 418 -14.53 -6.16 -14.32
C ILE A 418 -13.40 -5.40 -13.65
N ASP A 419 -13.48 -4.07 -13.70
CA ASP A 419 -12.55 -3.14 -13.06
C ASP A 419 -13.28 -2.39 -11.94
N GLY A 420 -13.25 -2.94 -10.73
CA GLY A 420 -13.95 -2.40 -9.56
C GLY A 420 -15.48 -2.45 -9.64
N GLY A 421 -16.16 -1.99 -8.59
CA GLY A 421 -17.62 -2.00 -8.49
C GLY A 421 -18.16 -2.77 -7.29
N TYR A 422 -19.49 -2.79 -7.18
CA TYR A 422 -20.20 -3.51 -6.14
C TYR A 422 -21.34 -4.33 -6.73
N TYR A 423 -21.21 -5.64 -6.60
CA TYR A 423 -22.07 -6.62 -7.20
C TYR A 423 -22.73 -7.42 -6.08
N CYS A 424 -23.95 -7.04 -5.69
CA CYS A 424 -24.69 -7.74 -4.65
C CYS A 424 -26.04 -8.29 -5.16
N ASN A 425 -26.28 -9.58 -4.91
CA ASN A 425 -27.58 -10.22 -5.14
C ASN A 425 -28.12 -10.96 -3.91
N MET A 426 -27.70 -10.53 -2.72
CA MET A 426 -28.08 -11.17 -1.47
C MET A 426 -29.56 -10.98 -1.13
N ILE A 427 -30.22 -12.07 -0.77
CA ILE A 427 -31.56 -12.07 -0.19
C ILE A 427 -31.55 -12.79 1.17
N ASP A 428 -32.47 -12.42 2.06
CA ASP A 428 -32.49 -12.91 3.46
C ASP A 428 -32.88 -14.39 3.62
N SER A 429 -33.45 -15.01 2.59
CA SER A 429 -33.86 -16.43 2.60
C SER A 429 -32.87 -17.31 1.83
N PHE A 430 -32.25 -18.26 2.53
CA PHE A 430 -31.27 -19.21 1.97
C PHE A 430 -31.90 -20.59 1.82
N SER A 431 -31.85 -21.17 0.61
CA SER A 431 -32.20 -22.57 0.33
C SER A 431 -31.03 -23.25 -0.36
N SER A 432 -30.56 -24.38 0.19
CA SER A 432 -29.37 -25.11 -0.25
C SER A 432 -29.48 -25.87 -1.58
N SER A 433 -30.51 -25.61 -2.40
CA SER A 433 -30.73 -26.37 -3.64
C SER A 433 -30.07 -25.71 -4.87
N GLY A 434 -28.86 -26.19 -5.18
CA GLY A 434 -28.09 -25.88 -6.40
C GLY A 434 -26.86 -25.02 -6.15
N SER A 435 -25.65 -25.60 -6.27
CA SER A 435 -24.36 -24.99 -5.90
C SER A 435 -23.99 -23.69 -6.65
N THR A 436 -24.72 -23.32 -7.72
CA THR A 436 -24.47 -22.09 -8.49
C THR A 436 -25.68 -21.15 -8.55
N ARG A 437 -26.82 -21.54 -7.96
CA ARG A 437 -28.04 -20.70 -7.91
C ARG A 437 -27.85 -19.61 -6.86
N GLY A 438 -27.64 -18.37 -7.29
CA GLY A 438 -27.33 -17.26 -6.37
C GLY A 438 -25.87 -16.82 -6.39
N ALA A 439 -25.15 -17.08 -7.48
CA ALA A 439 -23.86 -16.44 -7.75
C ALA A 439 -24.06 -14.94 -8.00
N ALA A 440 -23.21 -14.04 -7.49
CA ALA A 440 -23.27 -12.63 -7.89
C ALA A 440 -22.81 -12.45 -9.35
N ILE A 441 -21.75 -13.17 -9.71
CA ILE A 441 -21.21 -13.29 -11.07
C ILE A 441 -21.13 -14.78 -11.44
N LEU A 442 -21.69 -15.13 -12.60
CA LEU A 442 -21.59 -16.47 -13.18
C LEU A 442 -20.81 -16.40 -14.49
N ILE A 443 -19.68 -17.11 -14.53
CA ILE A 443 -18.85 -17.29 -15.72
C ILE A 443 -19.04 -18.73 -16.17
N ASP A 444 -19.64 -18.88 -17.33
CA ASP A 444 -20.18 -20.13 -17.88
C ASP A 444 -19.54 -20.51 -19.21
N GLY A 445 -18.35 -19.99 -19.45
CA GLY A 445 -17.57 -20.11 -20.68
C GLY A 445 -16.60 -18.94 -20.81
N GLY A 446 -15.78 -18.95 -21.86
CA GLY A 446 -14.93 -17.82 -22.22
C GLY A 446 -13.82 -17.49 -21.21
N THR A 447 -13.36 -16.23 -21.25
CA THR A 447 -12.30 -15.74 -20.36
C THR A 447 -12.77 -14.56 -19.53
N ALA A 448 -12.43 -14.54 -18.25
CA ALA A 448 -12.81 -13.50 -17.32
C ALA A 448 -11.59 -12.95 -16.56
N VAL A 449 -11.54 -11.62 -16.41
CA VAL A 449 -10.55 -10.93 -15.59
C VAL A 449 -11.25 -10.01 -14.60
N ILE A 450 -10.93 -10.19 -13.31
CA ILE A 450 -11.43 -9.37 -12.21
C ILE A 450 -10.28 -8.57 -11.62
N ASN A 451 -10.41 -7.25 -11.66
CA ASN A 451 -9.48 -6.30 -11.06
C ASN A 451 -10.20 -5.56 -9.93
N GLY A 452 -10.17 -6.11 -8.72
CA GLY A 452 -10.84 -5.53 -7.55
C GLY A 452 -12.36 -5.66 -7.58
N GLY A 453 -13.04 -4.85 -6.76
CA GLY A 453 -14.49 -4.85 -6.58
C GLY A 453 -14.97 -5.74 -5.42
N ARG A 454 -16.27 -5.67 -5.13
CA ARG A 454 -16.93 -6.44 -4.07
C ARG A 454 -18.04 -7.29 -4.67
N TYR A 455 -17.98 -8.59 -4.46
CA TYR A 455 -18.87 -9.60 -5.04
C TYR A 455 -19.56 -10.37 -3.92
N GLU A 456 -20.86 -10.18 -3.85
CA GLU A 456 -21.67 -10.60 -2.72
C GLU A 456 -22.87 -11.43 -3.16
N GLY A 457 -22.70 -12.74 -2.98
CA GLY A 457 -23.63 -13.78 -3.39
C GLY A 457 -24.60 -14.23 -2.32
N THR A 458 -25.81 -14.63 -2.72
CA THR A 458 -26.65 -15.46 -1.84
C THR A 458 -26.02 -16.84 -1.62
N ALA A 459 -25.54 -17.50 -2.67
CA ALA A 459 -24.92 -18.83 -2.58
C ALA A 459 -23.44 -18.81 -2.96
N CYS A 460 -23.07 -18.03 -3.98
CA CYS A 460 -21.69 -17.89 -4.40
C CYS A 460 -21.33 -16.42 -4.65
N GLY A 461 -20.16 -15.95 -4.23
CA GLY A 461 -19.69 -14.64 -4.69
C GLY A 461 -19.50 -14.70 -6.21
N ILE A 462 -18.64 -15.62 -6.65
CA ILE A 462 -18.38 -15.89 -8.07
C ILE A 462 -18.48 -17.40 -8.31
N ALA A 463 -19.08 -17.79 -9.44
CA ALA A 463 -19.07 -19.16 -9.92
C ALA A 463 -18.44 -19.23 -11.32
N VAL A 464 -17.55 -20.20 -11.53
CA VAL A 464 -16.82 -20.42 -12.79
C VAL A 464 -17.01 -21.88 -13.22
N ARG A 465 -17.41 -22.11 -14.46
CA ARG A 465 -17.70 -23.45 -15.00
C ARG A 465 -17.57 -23.52 -16.52
N ASN A 466 -17.70 -24.72 -17.07
CA ASN A 466 -17.75 -25.05 -18.50
C ASN A 466 -16.52 -24.54 -19.26
N ASP A 467 -15.35 -25.07 -18.90
CA ASP A 467 -14.04 -24.74 -19.51
C ASP A 467 -13.58 -23.28 -19.35
N ALA A 468 -14.35 -22.47 -18.63
CA ALA A 468 -14.05 -21.06 -18.42
C ALA A 468 -12.72 -20.82 -17.70
N GLN A 469 -12.09 -19.69 -18.03
CA GLN A 469 -10.84 -19.24 -17.44
C GLN A 469 -11.07 -17.96 -16.65
N LEU A 470 -10.72 -17.94 -15.36
CA LEU A 470 -10.82 -16.74 -14.52
C LEU A 470 -9.43 -16.32 -13.99
N THR A 471 -9.12 -15.03 -14.12
CA THR A 471 -8.01 -14.38 -13.40
C THR A 471 -8.54 -13.37 -12.39
N VAL A 472 -8.11 -13.47 -11.13
CA VAL A 472 -8.48 -12.55 -10.04
C VAL A 472 -7.25 -11.77 -9.57
N ASN A 473 -7.25 -10.45 -9.77
CA ASN A 473 -6.17 -9.52 -9.41
C ASN A 473 -6.50 -8.71 -8.15
N ASN A 474 -7.05 -9.37 -7.12
CA ASN A 474 -7.67 -8.82 -5.90
C ASN A 474 -9.18 -8.53 -6.00
N GLY A 475 -9.79 -8.27 -4.84
CA GLY A 475 -11.22 -8.00 -4.64
C GLY A 475 -11.71 -8.61 -3.33
N TYR A 476 -12.96 -8.30 -2.97
CA TYR A 476 -13.69 -8.96 -1.89
C TYR A 476 -14.72 -9.91 -2.48
N ILE A 477 -14.63 -11.20 -2.19
CA ILE A 477 -15.50 -12.24 -2.75
C ILE A 477 -16.13 -13.03 -1.60
N GLY A 478 -17.42 -12.81 -1.36
CA GLY A 478 -18.12 -13.36 -0.19
C GLY A 478 -19.53 -13.87 -0.50
N SER A 479 -19.97 -14.88 0.24
CA SER A 479 -21.36 -15.36 0.20
C SER A 479 -21.77 -16.10 1.48
N TRP A 480 -22.99 -16.65 1.51
CA TRP A 480 -23.41 -17.55 2.59
C TRP A 480 -22.86 -18.98 2.49
N ASP A 481 -22.51 -19.45 1.28
CA ASP A 481 -22.02 -20.82 1.08
C ASP A 481 -20.58 -20.83 0.58
N ASN A 482 -20.32 -20.48 -0.69
CA ASN A 482 -18.98 -20.48 -1.27
C ASN A 482 -18.54 -19.07 -1.69
N GLY A 483 -17.34 -18.61 -1.35
CA GLY A 483 -16.83 -17.35 -1.90
C GLY A 483 -16.69 -17.48 -3.42
N LEU A 484 -15.84 -18.43 -3.82
CA LEU A 484 -15.60 -18.82 -5.21
C LEU A 484 -15.92 -20.31 -5.41
N TYR A 485 -16.75 -20.60 -6.41
CA TYR A 485 -17.02 -21.95 -6.88
C TYR A 485 -16.36 -22.19 -8.24
N ILE A 486 -15.62 -23.29 -8.37
CA ILE A 486 -14.94 -23.70 -9.61
C ILE A 486 -15.44 -25.09 -9.99
N GLY A 487 -16.14 -25.21 -11.11
CA GLY A 487 -16.72 -26.46 -11.60
C GLY A 487 -16.36 -26.77 -13.06
N ASP A 488 -16.79 -27.93 -13.55
CA ASP A 488 -16.90 -28.25 -14.98
C ASP A 488 -15.67 -27.83 -15.83
N ASN A 489 -14.52 -28.44 -15.54
CA ASN A 489 -13.21 -28.22 -16.21
C ASN A 489 -12.70 -26.75 -16.27
N ALA A 490 -13.32 -25.82 -15.54
CA ALA A 490 -12.82 -24.45 -15.42
C ALA A 490 -11.46 -24.36 -14.72
N SER A 491 -10.67 -23.36 -15.09
CA SER A 491 -9.37 -23.07 -14.47
C SER A 491 -9.31 -21.64 -13.94
N VAL A 492 -8.61 -21.44 -12.82
CA VAL A 492 -8.57 -20.15 -12.12
C VAL A 492 -7.15 -19.80 -11.67
N VAL A 493 -6.78 -18.53 -11.87
CA VAL A 493 -5.58 -17.90 -11.32
C VAL A 493 -5.97 -16.80 -10.35
N ILE A 494 -5.52 -16.89 -9.10
CA ILE A 494 -5.77 -15.91 -8.05
C ILE A 494 -4.43 -15.26 -7.68
N HIS A 495 -4.30 -13.96 -7.95
CA HIS A 495 -3.13 -13.18 -7.55
C HIS A 495 -3.22 -12.69 -6.09
N GLY A 496 -4.43 -12.49 -5.58
CA GLY A 496 -4.70 -12.01 -4.23
C GLY A 496 -6.18 -11.72 -4.01
N GLY A 497 -6.52 -11.11 -2.87
CA GLY A 497 -7.88 -10.72 -2.49
C GLY A 497 -8.35 -11.33 -1.17
N GLU A 498 -9.53 -10.91 -0.74
CA GLU A 498 -10.19 -11.40 0.46
C GLU A 498 -11.42 -12.22 0.08
N PHE A 499 -11.42 -13.47 0.52
CA PHE A 499 -12.52 -14.41 0.35
C PHE A 499 -13.11 -14.66 1.73
N ASP A 500 -13.94 -13.74 2.21
CA ASP A 500 -14.62 -13.85 3.50
C ASP A 500 -16.08 -13.46 3.38
N ARG A 501 -16.88 -13.99 4.30
CA ARG A 501 -18.06 -13.31 4.81
C ARG A 501 -18.38 -13.83 6.19
N TYR A 502 -18.47 -12.92 7.16
CA TYR A 502 -18.83 -13.26 8.53
C TYR A 502 -19.76 -12.22 9.13
N GLU A 503 -20.97 -12.63 9.47
CA GLU A 503 -21.94 -11.75 10.14
C GLU A 503 -22.30 -12.33 11.50
N LYS A 504 -22.04 -11.57 12.56
CA LYS A 504 -22.63 -11.83 13.88
C LYS A 504 -24.04 -11.28 13.87
N THR A 505 -25.04 -12.16 13.89
CA THR A 505 -26.42 -11.75 14.18
C THR A 505 -26.74 -12.03 15.64
N SER A 506 -27.76 -11.37 16.19
CA SER A 506 -28.19 -11.54 17.59
C SER A 506 -28.66 -12.97 17.95
N SER A 507 -28.87 -13.84 16.95
CA SER A 507 -29.41 -15.20 17.14
C SER A 507 -28.55 -16.33 16.54
N SER A 508 -27.53 -16.03 15.73
CA SER A 508 -26.54 -17.00 15.21
C SER A 508 -25.38 -16.31 14.49
N SER A 509 -24.20 -16.95 14.42
CA SER A 509 -23.19 -16.57 13.45
C SER A 509 -23.57 -17.15 12.08
N LYS A 510 -23.84 -16.29 11.09
CA LYS A 510 -23.91 -16.71 9.69
C LYS A 510 -22.58 -16.40 9.05
N SER A 511 -21.92 -17.43 8.54
CA SER A 511 -20.60 -17.32 7.94
C SER A 511 -20.58 -18.12 6.66
N GLN A 512 -19.85 -17.62 5.67
CA GLN A 512 -19.48 -18.36 4.47
C GLN A 512 -19.00 -19.76 4.86
N ASN A 513 -19.49 -20.83 4.23
CA ASN A 513 -19.03 -22.18 4.54
C ASN A 513 -17.62 -22.43 4.03
N CYS A 514 -17.36 -22.08 2.77
CA CYS A 514 -16.09 -22.32 2.09
C CYS A 514 -15.61 -21.07 1.34
N ALA A 515 -14.33 -20.70 1.45
CA ALA A 515 -13.82 -19.56 0.68
C ALA A 515 -13.66 -19.91 -0.80
N VAL A 516 -13.01 -21.03 -1.10
CA VAL A 516 -12.84 -21.55 -2.46
C VAL A 516 -13.21 -23.03 -2.49
N MET A 517 -14.23 -23.36 -3.29
CA MET A 517 -14.66 -24.73 -3.54
C MET A 517 -14.31 -25.13 -4.97
N MET A 518 -13.45 -26.14 -5.12
CA MET A 518 -13.05 -26.67 -6.42
C MET A 518 -13.60 -28.08 -6.65
N LYS A 519 -14.37 -28.20 -7.72
CA LYS A 519 -14.97 -29.42 -8.27
C LYS A 519 -14.76 -29.45 -9.80
N SER A 520 -13.53 -29.22 -10.20
CA SER A 520 -13.15 -29.08 -11.61
C SER A 520 -12.04 -30.06 -11.96
N THR A 521 -11.85 -30.37 -13.24
CA THR A 521 -10.66 -31.07 -13.74
C THR A 521 -9.60 -30.11 -14.29
N GLY A 522 -9.92 -28.80 -14.32
CA GLY A 522 -8.99 -27.74 -14.70
C GLY A 522 -8.02 -27.37 -13.56
N ASP A 523 -7.22 -26.34 -13.81
CA ASP A 523 -6.12 -25.95 -12.93
C ASP A 523 -6.49 -24.80 -11.98
N LEU A 524 -5.86 -24.79 -10.80
CA LEU A 524 -5.97 -23.70 -9.82
C LEU A 524 -4.58 -23.22 -9.44
N THR A 525 -4.28 -21.95 -9.67
CA THR A 525 -3.05 -21.30 -9.19
C THR A 525 -3.40 -20.17 -8.23
N ILE A 526 -2.81 -20.19 -7.03
CA ILE A 526 -2.97 -19.15 -6.00
C ILE A 526 -1.60 -18.56 -5.69
N TYR A 527 -1.42 -17.26 -5.98
CA TYR A 527 -0.21 -16.52 -5.62
C TYR A 527 -0.25 -15.96 -4.20
N GLY A 528 -1.45 -15.63 -3.69
CA GLY A 528 -1.65 -15.05 -2.37
C GLY A 528 -3.13 -14.80 -2.10
N GLY A 529 -3.42 -14.18 -0.95
CA GLY A 529 -4.78 -13.83 -0.54
C GLY A 529 -5.20 -14.45 0.79
N SER A 530 -6.40 -14.08 1.20
CA SER A 530 -7.01 -14.39 2.49
C SER A 530 -8.28 -15.22 2.26
N PHE A 531 -8.31 -16.46 2.73
CA PHE A 531 -9.35 -17.44 2.41
C PHE A 531 -10.02 -17.96 3.67
N TYR A 532 -11.23 -17.45 3.94
CA TYR A 532 -11.96 -17.72 5.16
C TYR A 532 -13.27 -18.46 4.90
N GLY A 533 -13.45 -19.55 5.62
CA GLY A 533 -14.73 -20.23 5.72
C GLY A 533 -15.02 -20.69 7.14
N ALA A 534 -16.29 -20.81 7.44
CA ALA A 534 -16.78 -21.47 8.64
C ALA A 534 -16.27 -22.90 8.67
N LYS A 535 -16.30 -23.59 7.53
CA LYS A 535 -15.88 -24.98 7.40
C LYS A 535 -14.48 -25.09 6.82
N GLN A 536 -14.21 -24.43 5.69
CA GLN A 536 -12.91 -24.51 5.01
C GLN A 536 -12.50 -23.19 4.36
N GLY A 537 -11.20 -22.89 4.37
CA GLY A 537 -10.63 -21.87 3.48
C GLY A 537 -10.60 -22.36 2.03
N LEU A 538 -10.11 -23.59 1.83
CA LEU A 538 -10.00 -24.24 0.52
C LEU A 538 -10.53 -25.68 0.58
N PHE A 539 -11.47 -26.01 -0.30
CA PHE A 539 -12.01 -27.36 -0.45
C PHE A 539 -11.74 -27.89 -1.86
N LEU A 540 -10.91 -28.93 -1.95
CA LEU A 540 -10.57 -29.61 -3.19
C LEU A 540 -11.32 -30.94 -3.26
N GLN A 541 -12.30 -31.03 -4.15
CA GLN A 541 -13.00 -32.29 -4.44
C GLN A 541 -12.40 -33.01 -5.64
N SER A 542 -12.15 -32.25 -6.71
CA SER A 542 -11.40 -32.67 -7.89
C SER A 542 -10.63 -31.47 -8.40
N ALA A 543 -9.45 -31.71 -8.97
CA ALA A 543 -8.62 -30.70 -9.62
C ALA A 543 -7.68 -31.35 -10.63
N GLY A 544 -7.26 -30.59 -11.65
CA GLY A 544 -6.08 -30.91 -12.45
C GLY A 544 -4.81 -30.63 -11.63
N GLN A 545 -4.10 -29.56 -11.98
CA GLN A 545 -2.98 -29.05 -11.20
C GLN A 545 -3.44 -27.97 -10.22
N VAL A 546 -3.08 -28.13 -8.94
CA VAL A 546 -3.24 -27.08 -7.91
C VAL A 546 -1.86 -26.59 -7.49
N THR A 547 -1.59 -25.30 -7.70
CA THR A 547 -0.34 -24.66 -7.27
C THR A 547 -0.65 -23.54 -6.30
N ILE A 548 -0.19 -23.67 -5.06
CA ILE A 548 -0.29 -22.64 -4.02
C ILE A 548 1.11 -22.09 -3.77
N TRP A 549 1.34 -20.87 -4.23
CA TRP A 549 2.59 -20.16 -4.00
C TRP A 549 2.62 -19.50 -2.62
N ASN A 550 1.50 -18.91 -2.18
CA ASN A 550 1.31 -18.35 -0.84
C ASN A 550 -0.20 -18.19 -0.54
N GLY A 551 -0.55 -17.88 0.72
CA GLY A 551 -1.92 -17.55 1.13
C GLY A 551 -2.20 -17.85 2.61
N SER A 552 -3.25 -17.23 3.14
CA SER A 552 -3.77 -17.48 4.49
C SER A 552 -5.12 -18.17 4.39
N PHE A 553 -5.19 -19.45 4.75
CA PHE A 553 -6.40 -20.26 4.73
C PHE A 553 -6.87 -20.48 6.16
N LYS A 554 -8.17 -20.29 6.43
CA LYS A 554 -8.70 -20.47 7.77
C LYS A 554 -10.10 -21.06 7.82
N SER A 555 -10.26 -22.02 8.74
CA SER A 555 -11.52 -22.61 9.17
C SER A 555 -11.94 -22.00 10.52
N ARG A 556 -13.15 -21.43 10.62
CA ARG A 556 -13.59 -20.64 11.79
C ARG A 556 -14.50 -21.37 12.76
N ASN A 557 -15.03 -22.55 12.42
CA ASN A 557 -16.02 -23.24 13.25
C ASN A 557 -15.42 -24.46 13.98
N PRO A 558 -15.12 -24.39 15.28
CA PRO A 558 -14.55 -25.54 16.00
C PRO A 558 -15.53 -26.70 16.22
N ARG A 559 -16.82 -26.55 15.88
CA ARG A 559 -17.89 -27.46 16.32
C ARG A 559 -18.30 -28.55 15.33
N GLU A 560 -17.83 -28.57 14.08
CA GLU A 560 -18.16 -29.67 13.16
C GLU A 560 -16.96 -30.60 12.93
N ALA A 561 -17.21 -31.91 13.03
CA ALA A 561 -16.24 -32.91 12.61
C ALA A 561 -16.01 -32.84 11.09
N GLN A 562 -14.78 -33.10 10.63
CA GLN A 562 -14.37 -33.09 9.22
C GLN A 562 -14.01 -31.73 8.57
N GLN A 563 -13.77 -30.70 9.39
CA GLN A 563 -13.31 -29.39 8.92
C GLN A 563 -11.79 -29.23 8.95
N GLY A 564 -11.28 -28.32 8.12
CA GLY A 564 -9.87 -27.93 8.04
C GLY A 564 -9.68 -26.69 7.17
N ALA A 565 -8.59 -25.95 7.37
CA ALA A 565 -8.28 -24.77 6.58
C ALA A 565 -8.18 -25.11 5.09
N MET A 566 -7.55 -26.25 4.78
CA MET A 566 -7.58 -26.90 3.48
C MET A 566 -8.06 -28.34 3.63
N VAL A 567 -8.99 -28.76 2.79
CA VAL A 567 -9.51 -30.14 2.76
C VAL A 567 -9.34 -30.73 1.37
N ILE A 568 -8.74 -31.91 1.30
CA ILE A 568 -8.42 -32.62 0.06
C ILE A 568 -9.18 -33.94 0.02
N SER A 569 -10.21 -34.01 -0.80
CA SER A 569 -11.16 -35.13 -0.79
C SER A 569 -10.66 -36.36 -1.54
N ASP A 570 -9.86 -36.16 -2.59
CA ASP A 570 -9.38 -37.21 -3.50
C ASP A 570 -7.89 -36.99 -3.85
N MET A 571 -7.01 -37.24 -2.87
CA MET A 571 -5.55 -37.08 -3.04
C MET A 571 -4.95 -37.94 -4.15
N GLU A 572 -5.56 -39.10 -4.46
CA GLU A 572 -4.99 -40.07 -5.41
C GLU A 572 -4.98 -39.53 -6.84
N ASN A 573 -5.92 -38.62 -7.16
CA ASN A 573 -6.13 -38.10 -8.52
C ASN A 573 -5.77 -36.61 -8.68
N MET A 574 -5.24 -35.95 -7.63
CA MET A 574 -4.91 -34.51 -7.67
C MET A 574 -3.40 -34.27 -7.63
N ASN A 575 -2.92 -33.35 -8.45
CA ASN A 575 -1.53 -32.90 -8.43
C ASN A 575 -1.43 -31.56 -7.71
N ILE A 576 -1.09 -31.60 -6.41
CA ILE A 576 -1.06 -30.42 -5.53
C ILE A 576 0.39 -30.07 -5.23
N THR A 577 0.74 -28.79 -5.33
CA THR A 577 2.05 -28.26 -4.91
C THR A 577 1.86 -27.00 -4.08
N VAL A 578 2.37 -27.01 -2.85
CA VAL A 578 2.32 -25.91 -1.88
C VAL A 578 3.75 -25.44 -1.59
N TYR A 579 4.07 -24.21 -1.99
CA TYR A 579 5.37 -23.59 -1.75
C TYR A 579 5.40 -22.81 -0.43
N ASN A 580 4.33 -22.10 -0.11
CA ASN A 580 4.19 -21.33 1.11
C ASN A 580 2.70 -21.22 1.50
N GLY A 581 2.41 -20.99 2.77
CA GLY A 581 1.07 -20.66 3.24
C GLY A 581 0.82 -20.97 4.71
N THR A 582 -0.16 -20.29 5.26
CA THR A 582 -0.66 -20.48 6.63
C THR A 582 -2.05 -21.13 6.58
N PHE A 583 -2.23 -22.21 7.32
CA PHE A 583 -3.44 -23.01 7.37
C PHE A 583 -3.90 -23.11 8.82
N SER A 584 -4.96 -22.39 9.19
CA SER A 584 -5.39 -22.24 10.59
C SER A 584 -6.86 -22.60 10.81
N GLY A 585 -7.23 -22.89 12.06
CA GLY A 585 -8.56 -23.38 12.43
C GLY A 585 -8.51 -24.79 12.97
N THR A 586 -9.65 -25.47 13.10
CA THR A 586 -9.75 -26.80 13.76
C THR A 586 -8.66 -27.77 13.32
N THR A 587 -8.34 -27.79 12.03
CA THR A 587 -7.14 -28.43 11.49
C THR A 587 -6.54 -27.57 10.37
N GLY A 588 -5.23 -27.67 10.15
CA GLY A 588 -4.54 -27.00 9.04
C GLY A 588 -4.90 -27.64 7.70
N ILE A 589 -4.32 -28.80 7.41
CA ILE A 589 -4.63 -29.58 6.20
C ILE A 589 -5.27 -30.90 6.60
N ARG A 590 -6.34 -31.29 5.90
CA ARG A 590 -7.04 -32.55 6.09
C ARG A 590 -7.22 -33.30 4.77
N SER A 591 -7.09 -34.61 4.79
CA SER A 591 -7.48 -35.49 3.68
C SER A 591 -8.31 -36.70 4.13
N ASN A 592 -9.03 -37.29 3.18
CA ASN A 592 -9.77 -38.55 3.35
C ASN A 592 -8.86 -39.78 3.34
N VAL A 593 -7.64 -39.67 2.82
CA VAL A 593 -6.62 -40.72 2.82
C VAL A 593 -5.38 -40.25 3.55
N LYS A 594 -4.56 -41.18 4.06
CA LYS A 594 -3.26 -40.83 4.62
C LYS A 594 -2.31 -40.48 3.49
N PHE A 595 -1.51 -39.45 3.69
CA PHE A 595 -0.43 -39.09 2.78
C PHE A 595 0.73 -38.46 3.58
N PRO A 596 1.98 -38.54 3.10
CA PRO A 596 3.07 -37.80 3.68
C PRO A 596 3.06 -36.36 3.19
N LEU A 597 3.33 -35.39 4.08
CA LEU A 597 3.22 -33.97 3.73
C LEU A 597 4.09 -33.57 2.54
N LYS A 598 5.27 -34.20 2.35
CA LYS A 598 6.15 -33.97 1.21
C LYS A 598 5.50 -34.19 -0.17
N ASP A 599 4.43 -35.00 -0.26
CA ASP A 599 3.79 -35.32 -1.53
C ASP A 599 3.07 -34.14 -2.15
N ILE A 600 2.71 -33.13 -1.34
CA ILE A 600 2.13 -31.87 -1.79
C ILE A 600 3.17 -30.74 -1.86
N LEU A 601 4.46 -31.03 -1.72
CA LEU A 601 5.54 -30.03 -1.74
C LEU A 601 6.36 -30.08 -3.05
N PRO A 602 7.09 -29.01 -3.40
CA PRO A 602 7.87 -28.95 -4.63
C PRO A 602 8.90 -30.07 -4.75
N ASN A 603 9.00 -30.66 -5.94
CA ASN A 603 9.93 -31.75 -6.28
C ASN A 603 9.84 -33.01 -5.39
N LYS A 604 8.85 -33.11 -4.48
CA LYS A 604 8.61 -34.21 -3.52
C LYS A 604 9.80 -34.61 -2.62
N ASN A 605 10.95 -33.95 -2.78
CA ASN A 605 12.20 -34.22 -2.08
C ASN A 605 12.39 -33.30 -0.87
N SER A 606 11.41 -32.44 -0.54
CA SER A 606 11.41 -31.51 0.59
C SER A 606 12.58 -30.50 0.66
N ASN A 607 13.40 -30.38 -0.40
CA ASN A 607 14.60 -29.55 -0.36
C ASN A 607 14.28 -28.07 -0.10
N GLY A 608 14.71 -27.59 1.07
CA GLY A 608 14.48 -26.22 1.55
C GLY A 608 13.01 -25.90 1.79
N MET A 609 12.21 -26.90 2.20
CA MET A 609 10.84 -26.73 2.69
C MET A 609 10.80 -27.03 4.18
N ARG A 610 10.00 -26.27 4.92
CA ARG A 610 9.74 -26.50 6.34
C ARG A 610 8.24 -26.47 6.60
N ALA A 611 7.76 -27.37 7.44
CA ALA A 611 6.39 -27.35 7.94
C ALA A 611 6.39 -27.29 9.47
N MET A 612 5.53 -26.44 10.03
CA MET A 612 5.39 -26.25 11.48
C MET A 612 3.93 -26.36 11.87
N GLY A 613 3.60 -27.27 12.79
CA GLY A 613 2.29 -27.38 13.43
C GLY A 613 2.35 -26.84 14.84
N ASN A 614 1.54 -25.81 15.17
CA ASN A 614 1.58 -25.12 16.47
C ASN A 614 3.00 -24.81 16.97
N GLY A 615 3.81 -24.18 16.13
CA GLY A 615 5.20 -23.84 16.48
C GLY A 615 6.20 -25.00 16.39
N VAL A 616 5.74 -26.25 16.31
CA VAL A 616 6.61 -27.44 16.30
C VAL A 616 6.87 -27.92 14.87
N VAL A 617 8.14 -28.21 14.54
CA VAL A 617 8.52 -28.75 13.23
C VAL A 617 7.92 -30.14 12.99
N ILE A 618 7.28 -30.32 11.83
CA ILE A 618 6.70 -31.59 11.38
C ILE A 618 7.70 -32.30 10.46
N ASP A 619 7.96 -33.59 10.70
CA ASP A 619 8.66 -34.44 9.73
C ASP A 619 7.78 -34.64 8.48
N LEU A 620 8.27 -34.16 7.34
CA LEU A 620 7.58 -34.15 6.05
C LEU A 620 7.30 -35.55 5.50
N ASN A 621 7.93 -36.60 6.04
CA ASN A 621 7.65 -38.00 5.69
C ASN A 621 6.51 -38.62 6.51
N THR A 622 6.00 -37.92 7.53
CA THR A 622 4.93 -38.44 8.38
C THR A 622 3.64 -38.61 7.59
N GLU A 623 3.11 -39.83 7.53
CA GLU A 623 1.80 -40.11 6.93
C GLU A 623 0.67 -39.86 7.92
N ALA A 624 -0.20 -38.91 7.61
CA ALA A 624 -1.35 -38.57 8.44
C ALA A 624 -2.58 -38.22 7.59
N PHE A 625 -3.76 -38.27 8.22
CA PHE A 625 -4.98 -37.70 7.64
C PHE A 625 -5.06 -36.18 7.84
N ILE A 626 -4.34 -35.67 8.85
CA ILE A 626 -4.44 -34.31 9.35
C ILE A 626 -3.02 -33.80 9.66
N PHE A 627 -2.73 -32.57 9.26
CA PHE A 627 -1.51 -31.85 9.60
C PHE A 627 -1.86 -30.50 10.25
N GLY A 628 -1.22 -30.22 11.39
CA GLY A 628 -1.50 -29.06 12.24
C GLY A 628 -2.87 -29.16 12.90
N GLU A 629 -2.91 -29.46 14.20
CA GLU A 629 -4.10 -29.17 15.02
C GLU A 629 -4.08 -27.66 15.25
N ASN A 630 -5.17 -26.89 15.09
CA ASN A 630 -5.21 -25.42 15.21
C ASN A 630 -4.45 -24.60 14.16
N ARG A 631 -3.19 -24.96 13.85
CA ARG A 631 -2.35 -24.22 12.90
C ARG A 631 -1.29 -25.10 12.24
N LEU A 632 -1.11 -24.91 10.95
CA LEU A 632 0.00 -25.40 10.13
C LEU A 632 0.57 -24.24 9.31
N THR A 633 1.88 -24.05 9.34
CA THR A 633 2.62 -23.20 8.42
C THR A 633 3.45 -24.11 7.51
N ILE A 634 3.35 -23.92 6.20
CA ILE A 634 4.28 -24.49 5.22
C ILE A 634 5.06 -23.32 4.65
N GLU A 635 6.38 -23.40 4.67
CA GLU A 635 7.22 -22.33 4.16
C GLU A 635 8.39 -22.86 3.33
N LYS A 636 8.76 -22.07 2.32
CA LYS A 636 10.00 -22.25 1.60
C LYS A 636 11.12 -21.63 2.43
N SER A 637 12.03 -22.45 2.98
CA SER A 637 13.10 -21.96 3.83
C SER A 637 14.34 -21.48 3.06
N VAL A 638 14.54 -21.98 1.83
CA VAL A 638 15.52 -21.44 0.86
C VAL A 638 14.77 -20.77 -0.28
N PRO A 639 14.94 -19.46 -0.53
CA PRO A 639 14.06 -18.72 -1.43
C PRO A 639 14.00 -19.27 -2.86
N ILE A 640 12.94 -18.97 -3.60
CA ILE A 640 12.85 -19.19 -5.05
C ILE A 640 12.49 -17.86 -5.70
N ILE A 641 13.30 -17.43 -6.68
CA ILE A 641 12.95 -16.27 -7.51
C ILE A 641 11.89 -16.70 -8.53
N THR A 642 10.72 -16.09 -8.46
CA THR A 642 9.60 -16.27 -9.40
C THR A 642 9.61 -15.21 -10.51
N LYS A 643 10.26 -14.07 -10.29
CA LYS A 643 10.46 -13.02 -11.30
C LYS A 643 11.81 -12.35 -11.13
N GLN A 644 12.59 -12.34 -12.21
CA GLN A 644 13.92 -11.74 -12.24
C GLN A 644 13.85 -10.22 -12.45
N PRO A 645 14.80 -9.44 -11.89
CA PRO A 645 14.98 -8.05 -12.28
C PRO A 645 15.28 -7.93 -13.77
N GLN A 646 14.83 -6.82 -14.36
CA GLN A 646 14.98 -6.54 -15.79
C GLN A 646 15.94 -5.38 -15.99
N ASN A 647 16.61 -5.35 -17.15
CA ASN A 647 17.48 -4.23 -17.53
C ASN A 647 16.68 -2.94 -17.64
N VAL A 648 17.31 -1.81 -17.33
CA VAL A 648 16.71 -0.48 -17.45
C VAL A 648 17.47 0.34 -18.47
N THR A 649 16.77 1.19 -19.23
CA THR A 649 17.37 2.13 -20.18
C THR A 649 16.77 3.51 -19.95
N LEU A 650 17.60 4.48 -19.58
CA LEU A 650 17.15 5.81 -19.18
C LEU A 650 18.23 6.87 -19.43
N ILE A 651 17.82 8.13 -19.44
CA ILE A 651 18.73 9.27 -19.58
C ILE A 651 19.25 9.64 -18.19
N SER A 652 20.54 10.00 -18.06
CA SER A 652 21.10 10.51 -16.80
C SER A 652 20.23 11.64 -16.22
N GLY A 653 20.03 11.60 -14.90
CA GLY A 653 19.12 12.44 -14.12
C GLY A 653 17.73 11.84 -13.90
N ASN A 654 17.35 10.77 -14.62
CA ASN A 654 16.09 10.05 -14.37
C ASN A 654 16.27 8.97 -13.30
N ASP A 655 15.15 8.45 -12.79
CA ASP A 655 15.14 7.37 -11.81
C ASP A 655 15.27 5.99 -12.48
N ALA A 656 16.03 5.07 -11.87
CA ALA A 656 16.09 3.66 -12.25
C ALA A 656 15.29 2.82 -11.26
N ARG A 657 14.64 1.75 -11.74
CA ARG A 657 13.91 0.82 -10.89
C ARG A 657 14.10 -0.63 -11.29
N PHE A 658 14.39 -1.47 -10.30
CA PHE A 658 14.46 -2.92 -10.40
C PHE A 658 13.45 -3.57 -9.46
N SER A 659 12.92 -4.72 -9.85
CA SER A 659 11.99 -5.50 -9.03
C SER A 659 12.31 -6.98 -9.15
N VAL A 660 12.32 -7.68 -8.01
CA VAL A 660 12.38 -9.13 -7.95
C VAL A 660 11.13 -9.64 -7.25
N GLU A 661 10.64 -10.81 -7.64
CA GLU A 661 9.62 -11.53 -6.85
C GLU A 661 10.23 -12.85 -6.42
N ALA A 662 10.15 -13.15 -5.13
CA ALA A 662 10.67 -14.38 -4.56
C ALA A 662 9.77 -14.91 -3.43
N ILE A 663 9.75 -16.22 -3.28
CA ILE A 663 8.99 -16.94 -2.25
C ILE A 663 9.98 -17.49 -1.24
N GLY A 664 9.64 -17.39 0.05
CA GLY A 664 10.54 -17.78 1.14
C GLY A 664 11.63 -16.76 1.44
N ALA A 665 11.52 -15.56 0.85
CA ALA A 665 12.40 -14.44 1.15
C ALA A 665 12.11 -13.90 2.55
N VAL A 666 13.17 -13.74 3.34
CA VAL A 666 13.20 -13.09 4.65
C VAL A 666 13.89 -11.73 4.54
N ARG A 667 14.87 -11.60 3.64
CA ARG A 667 15.62 -10.36 3.42
C ARG A 667 16.09 -10.27 1.97
N TYR A 668 16.14 -9.06 1.45
CA TYR A 668 16.78 -8.73 0.17
C TYR A 668 18.04 -7.91 0.45
N GLU A 669 19.05 -8.04 -0.41
CA GLU A 669 20.28 -7.25 -0.36
C GLU A 669 20.68 -6.92 -1.80
N TRP A 670 20.38 -5.69 -2.23
CA TRP A 670 20.76 -5.20 -3.56
C TRP A 670 22.21 -4.73 -3.56
N GLU A 671 22.91 -5.08 -4.63
CA GLU A 671 24.31 -4.76 -4.84
C GLU A 671 24.50 -4.20 -6.25
N ILE A 672 25.39 -3.21 -6.37
CA ILE A 672 25.78 -2.58 -7.64
C ILE A 672 27.25 -2.88 -7.87
N PHE A 673 27.61 -3.25 -9.10
CA PHE A 673 28.97 -3.58 -9.48
C PHE A 673 29.26 -3.16 -10.93
N ASP A 674 30.54 -3.19 -11.30
CA ASP A 674 30.98 -2.86 -12.65
C ASP A 674 30.81 -4.04 -13.60
N VAL A 675 30.29 -3.79 -14.80
CA VAL A 675 30.09 -4.82 -15.83
C VAL A 675 31.43 -5.27 -16.41
N GLU A 676 32.45 -4.39 -16.42
CA GLU A 676 33.73 -4.66 -17.06
C GLU A 676 34.68 -5.52 -16.20
N ASP A 677 34.36 -5.73 -14.92
CA ASP A 677 35.13 -6.57 -14.00
C ASP A 677 34.22 -7.28 -12.96
N GLU A 678 33.68 -8.44 -13.35
CA GLU A 678 32.87 -9.31 -12.46
C GLU A 678 33.65 -9.84 -11.24
N THR A 679 34.97 -9.59 -11.13
CA THR A 679 35.78 -9.96 -9.96
C THR A 679 35.89 -8.84 -8.92
N GLN A 680 35.42 -7.64 -9.25
CA GLN A 680 35.42 -6.50 -8.34
C GLN A 680 34.33 -6.64 -7.28
N GLN A 681 34.64 -6.29 -6.03
CA GLN A 681 33.62 -6.26 -4.98
C GLN A 681 32.54 -5.22 -5.31
N PRO A 682 31.27 -5.48 -4.93
CA PRO A 682 30.20 -4.50 -5.07
C PRO A 682 30.55 -3.15 -4.44
N TYR A 683 30.05 -2.07 -5.04
CA TYR A 683 30.21 -0.72 -4.50
C TYR A 683 29.51 -0.58 -3.15
N SER A 684 30.12 0.18 -2.23
CA SER A 684 29.51 0.45 -0.92
C SER A 684 28.24 1.30 -1.08
N ARG A 685 27.33 1.23 -0.10
CA ARG A 685 26.09 2.03 -0.11
C ARG A 685 26.39 3.52 -0.17
N GLU A 686 27.42 3.99 0.53
CA GLU A 686 27.86 5.39 0.54
C GLU A 686 28.36 5.82 -0.85
N THR A 687 29.08 4.94 -1.54
CA THR A 687 29.57 5.21 -2.90
C THR A 687 28.41 5.36 -3.88
N VAL A 688 27.41 4.47 -3.79
CA VAL A 688 26.20 4.55 -4.62
C VAL A 688 25.42 5.84 -4.33
N LEU A 689 25.21 6.16 -3.06
CA LEU A 689 24.47 7.35 -2.61
C LEU A 689 25.16 8.66 -2.97
N ALA A 690 26.48 8.69 -3.12
CA ALA A 690 27.21 9.87 -3.56
C ALA A 690 26.94 10.23 -5.04
N HIS A 691 26.38 9.30 -5.83
CA HIS A 691 26.18 9.46 -7.27
C HIS A 691 24.71 9.49 -7.68
N CYS A 692 23.79 9.56 -6.72
CA CYS A 692 22.35 9.69 -6.96
C CYS A 692 21.71 10.63 -5.92
N PHE A 693 20.44 10.99 -6.10
CA PHE A 693 19.68 11.77 -5.10
C PHE A 693 19.19 10.92 -3.92
N GLY A 694 19.28 9.60 -4.04
CA GLY A 694 18.95 8.64 -2.99
C GLY A 694 18.49 7.31 -3.56
N VAL A 695 18.14 6.40 -2.67
CA VAL A 695 17.45 5.13 -3.02
C VAL A 695 16.27 4.91 -2.09
N ASN A 696 15.30 4.08 -2.47
CA ASN A 696 14.22 3.69 -1.57
C ASN A 696 14.73 2.82 -0.41
N SER A 697 15.39 1.71 -0.74
CA SER A 697 15.92 0.74 0.21
C SER A 697 16.81 -0.26 -0.53
N PHE A 698 17.94 -0.63 0.06
CA PHE A 698 18.75 -1.75 -0.43
C PHE A 698 18.21 -3.11 0.02
N GLU A 699 17.16 -3.13 0.85
CA GLU A 699 16.73 -4.33 1.59
C GLU A 699 15.32 -4.82 1.25
N GLU A 700 14.71 -4.23 0.23
CA GLU A 700 13.35 -4.55 -0.24
C GLU A 700 13.35 -5.37 -1.52
N SER A 701 12.19 -5.93 -1.87
CA SER A 701 11.97 -6.64 -3.15
C SER A 701 12.08 -5.72 -4.38
N THR A 702 12.03 -4.40 -4.19
CA THR A 702 12.22 -3.40 -5.22
C THR A 702 13.35 -2.44 -4.88
N PHE A 703 14.21 -2.15 -5.84
CA PHE A 703 15.33 -1.23 -5.70
C PHE A 703 15.19 -0.08 -6.70
N GLN A 704 15.03 1.12 -6.17
CA GLN A 704 14.86 2.35 -6.93
C GLN A 704 15.98 3.32 -6.59
N ILE A 705 16.61 3.86 -7.64
CA ILE A 705 17.67 4.84 -7.56
C ILE A 705 17.12 6.14 -8.11
N TYR A 706 17.09 7.19 -7.29
CA TYR A 706 16.56 8.50 -7.66
C TYR A 706 17.64 9.37 -8.29
N GLY A 707 17.38 9.95 -9.46
CA GLY A 707 18.35 10.85 -10.12
C GLY A 707 19.69 10.18 -10.42
N VAL A 708 19.67 9.16 -11.27
CA VAL A 708 20.86 8.38 -11.67
C VAL A 708 21.83 9.25 -12.47
N SER A 709 23.05 9.47 -11.97
CA SER A 709 24.09 10.22 -12.68
C SER A 709 24.78 9.41 -13.79
N SER A 710 25.69 10.04 -14.54
CA SER A 710 26.49 9.35 -15.55
C SER A 710 27.41 8.26 -14.97
N TRP A 711 27.75 8.31 -13.69
CA TRP A 711 28.59 7.31 -13.01
C TRP A 711 28.05 5.88 -13.12
N PHE A 712 26.73 5.74 -13.27
CA PHE A 712 26.07 4.44 -13.44
C PHE A 712 26.24 3.82 -14.83
N LEU A 713 26.92 4.51 -15.77
CA LEU A 713 27.31 3.93 -17.04
C LEU A 713 28.15 2.66 -16.82
N ASN A 714 27.83 1.61 -17.57
CA ASN A 714 28.46 0.28 -17.47
C ASN A 714 28.35 -0.35 -16.08
N LYS A 715 27.34 0.00 -15.28
CA LYS A 715 27.04 -0.66 -14.01
C LYS A 715 25.89 -1.65 -14.17
N ALA A 716 25.87 -2.65 -13.31
CA ALA A 716 24.78 -3.59 -13.20
C ALA A 716 24.41 -3.83 -11.74
N VAL A 717 23.20 -4.36 -11.55
CA VAL A 717 22.70 -4.77 -10.24
C VAL A 717 22.35 -6.24 -10.22
N HIS A 718 22.43 -6.81 -9.03
CA HIS A 718 21.77 -8.07 -8.68
C HIS A 718 21.25 -7.96 -7.24
N VAL A 719 20.41 -8.90 -6.84
CA VAL A 719 19.90 -8.97 -5.48
C VAL A 719 20.17 -10.35 -4.89
N TRP A 720 20.74 -10.34 -3.70
CA TRP A 720 20.82 -11.53 -2.88
C TRP A 720 19.57 -11.64 -2.00
N ILE A 721 18.88 -12.76 -2.12
CA ILE A 721 17.63 -13.02 -1.41
C ILE A 721 17.88 -14.10 -0.39
N LYS A 722 17.80 -13.75 0.89
CA LYS A 722 18.00 -14.68 2.01
C LYS A 722 16.66 -15.19 2.50
N GLY A 723 16.60 -16.49 2.75
CA GLY A 723 15.55 -17.15 3.52
C GLY A 723 16.13 -17.71 4.81
N LYS A 724 15.33 -18.50 5.53
CA LYS A 724 15.71 -19.06 6.84
C LYS A 724 16.88 -20.05 6.79
N ASP A 725 16.98 -20.86 5.73
CA ASP A 725 17.97 -21.95 5.63
C ASP A 725 18.99 -21.72 4.51
N GLY A 726 19.06 -20.51 3.94
CA GLY A 726 20.00 -20.17 2.85
C GLY A 726 19.50 -19.02 1.98
N GLY A 727 20.23 -18.69 0.91
CA GLY A 727 19.85 -17.61 0.00
C GLY A 727 20.08 -17.95 -1.47
N VAL A 728 19.49 -17.15 -2.35
CA VAL A 728 19.64 -17.24 -3.81
C VAL A 728 19.96 -15.87 -4.37
N THR A 729 20.76 -15.82 -5.44
CA THR A 729 21.08 -14.57 -6.12
C THR A 729 20.27 -14.46 -7.40
N SER A 730 19.78 -13.26 -7.71
CA SER A 730 19.12 -12.99 -8.99
C SER A 730 20.08 -13.09 -10.16
N HIS A 731 19.52 -13.08 -11.37
CA HIS A 731 20.32 -12.72 -12.54
C HIS A 731 20.71 -11.25 -12.47
N THR A 732 21.77 -10.92 -13.21
CA THR A 732 22.26 -9.55 -13.39
C THR A 732 21.29 -8.74 -14.25
N ALA A 733 20.96 -7.52 -13.78
CA ALA A 733 20.18 -6.54 -14.52
C ALA A 733 21.05 -5.29 -14.79
N TYR A 734 21.09 -4.84 -16.05
CA TYR A 734 22.00 -3.80 -16.51
C TYR A 734 21.38 -2.39 -16.45
N LEU A 735 22.20 -1.38 -16.10
CA LEU A 735 21.89 0.04 -16.26
C LEU A 735 22.40 0.56 -17.60
N ASN A 736 21.51 0.67 -18.58
CA ASN A 736 21.84 1.27 -19.88
C ASN A 736 21.59 2.78 -19.82
N ILE A 737 22.57 3.52 -19.30
CA ILE A 737 22.47 4.97 -19.15
C ILE A 737 22.79 5.68 -20.47
N ILE A 738 21.88 6.56 -20.89
CA ILE A 738 22.07 7.47 -22.02
C ILE A 738 22.54 8.81 -21.45
N VAL A 739 23.82 9.12 -21.61
CA VAL A 739 24.39 10.39 -21.15
C VAL A 739 24.36 11.43 -22.26
N LYS A 740 24.00 12.67 -21.92
CA LYS A 740 23.99 13.83 -22.80
C LYS A 740 25.03 14.85 -22.31
N PRO A 741 25.68 15.61 -23.20
CA PRO A 741 26.59 16.67 -22.77
C PRO A 741 25.88 17.67 -21.84
N PRO A 742 26.57 18.25 -20.84
CA PRO A 742 26.00 19.30 -20.01
C PRO A 742 25.49 20.43 -20.89
N ALA A 743 24.30 20.92 -20.59
CA ALA A 743 23.67 22.01 -21.34
C ALA A 743 23.23 23.12 -20.40
N GLU A 744 23.49 24.35 -20.81
CA GLU A 744 23.15 25.53 -20.04
C GLU A 744 21.61 25.71 -19.96
N SER A 745 21.09 25.93 -18.75
CA SER A 745 19.69 26.32 -18.52
C SER A 745 19.57 27.77 -18.07
N SER A 746 20.53 28.28 -17.29
CA SER A 746 20.65 29.71 -16.98
C SER A 746 22.09 30.10 -16.63
N GLN A 747 22.43 31.38 -16.78
CA GLN A 747 23.70 31.93 -16.32
C GLN A 747 23.67 32.44 -14.88
N LEU A 748 24.85 32.58 -14.29
CA LEU A 748 25.02 33.27 -13.01
C LEU A 748 24.66 34.75 -13.15
N LYS A 749 24.25 35.34 -12.03
CA LYS A 749 23.92 36.77 -11.94
C LYS A 749 24.85 37.47 -10.97
N ASN A 750 25.13 38.73 -11.26
CA ASN A 750 25.80 39.61 -10.31
C ASN A 750 24.95 39.74 -9.05
N VAL A 751 25.62 39.92 -7.91
CA VAL A 751 24.97 40.09 -6.61
C VAL A 751 25.43 41.39 -5.98
N ILE A 752 24.50 42.07 -5.31
CA ILE A 752 24.79 43.21 -4.45
C ILE A 752 24.49 42.78 -3.02
N VAL A 753 25.47 42.91 -2.12
CA VAL A 753 25.37 42.48 -0.73
C VAL A 753 25.90 43.58 0.19
N ALA A 754 25.19 43.87 1.28
CA ALA A 754 25.69 44.81 2.27
C ALA A 754 26.91 44.21 3.02
N PRO A 755 27.84 45.02 3.52
CA PRO A 755 28.95 44.53 4.34
C PRO A 755 28.46 43.66 5.51
N GLY A 756 29.06 42.46 5.67
CA GLY A 756 28.66 41.46 6.66
C GLY A 756 27.41 40.64 6.29
N GLY A 757 26.82 40.87 5.11
CA GLY A 757 25.64 40.15 4.62
C GLY A 757 25.95 38.76 4.04
N THR A 758 24.89 38.04 3.69
CA THR A 758 24.93 36.71 3.05
C THR A 758 24.42 36.79 1.62
N THR A 759 25.07 36.10 0.68
CA THR A 759 24.65 36.00 -0.72
C THR A 759 24.84 34.58 -1.25
N SER A 760 24.20 34.26 -2.38
CA SER A 760 24.33 32.93 -3.00
C SER A 760 24.33 33.00 -4.53
N PHE A 761 24.99 32.03 -5.14
CA PHE A 761 25.05 31.80 -6.58
C PHE A 761 24.53 30.41 -6.88
N THR A 762 23.63 30.30 -7.85
CA THR A 762 23.09 29.02 -8.31
C THR A 762 23.28 28.90 -9.81
N TYR A 763 23.93 27.83 -10.26
CA TYR A 763 24.11 27.55 -11.68
C TYR A 763 23.14 26.44 -12.11
N GLU A 764 22.15 26.80 -12.93
CA GLU A 764 21.15 25.86 -13.42
C GLU A 764 21.59 25.27 -14.77
N THR A 765 21.78 23.96 -14.81
CA THR A 765 22.18 23.22 -16.01
C THR A 765 21.32 21.97 -16.17
N LEU A 766 21.29 21.44 -17.39
CA LEU A 766 20.77 20.12 -17.70
C LEU A 766 21.94 19.13 -17.82
N TYR A 767 21.76 17.91 -17.30
CA TYR A 767 22.67 16.76 -17.47
C TYR A 767 24.06 16.87 -16.81
N ALA A 768 24.33 17.90 -16.01
CA ALA A 768 25.55 17.96 -15.21
C ALA A 768 25.39 17.14 -13.93
N ASP A 769 26.46 16.42 -13.55
CA ASP A 769 26.50 15.59 -12.35
C ASP A 769 27.29 16.28 -11.23
N GLU A 770 28.27 17.11 -11.58
CA GLU A 770 29.16 17.80 -10.64
C GLU A 770 29.29 19.29 -10.99
N PHE A 771 29.46 20.12 -9.97
CA PHE A 771 29.60 21.57 -10.07
C PHE A 771 30.83 22.03 -9.29
N ARG A 772 31.80 22.62 -9.99
CA ARG A 772 33.04 23.14 -9.40
C ARG A 772 33.01 24.65 -9.45
N TRP A 773 32.91 25.26 -8.28
CA TRP A 773 32.94 26.71 -8.13
C TRP A 773 34.37 27.22 -8.17
N SER A 774 34.59 28.44 -8.62
CA SER A 774 35.92 29.08 -8.61
C SER A 774 35.79 30.60 -8.57
N PHE A 775 36.78 31.23 -7.93
CA PHE A 775 36.96 32.68 -7.94
C PHE A 775 38.06 33.04 -8.94
N THR A 776 37.98 34.22 -9.55
CA THR A 776 38.91 34.58 -10.62
C THR A 776 40.24 35.07 -10.08
N ASN A 777 40.26 35.81 -8.98
CA ASN A 777 41.49 36.42 -8.47
C ASN A 777 42.14 35.63 -7.33
N TYR A 778 41.54 34.53 -6.88
CA TYR A 778 42.01 33.73 -5.75
C TYR A 778 41.89 32.23 -6.03
N GLU A 779 42.89 31.47 -5.60
CA GLU A 779 42.80 30.01 -5.56
C GLU A 779 42.02 29.56 -4.32
N TRP A 780 41.27 28.47 -4.42
CA TRP A 780 40.42 27.95 -3.33
C TRP A 780 41.17 27.75 -2.01
N ASP A 781 42.41 27.27 -2.07
CA ASP A 781 43.27 27.03 -0.91
C ASP A 781 43.65 28.34 -0.16
N GLN A 782 43.46 29.51 -0.78
CA GLN A 782 43.68 30.82 -0.14
C GLN A 782 42.44 31.34 0.59
N ILE A 783 41.26 30.79 0.31
CA ILE A 783 39.96 31.21 0.85
C ILE A 783 39.66 30.47 2.17
N ASP A 784 40.19 29.26 2.35
CA ASP A 784 40.01 28.40 3.53
C ASP A 784 40.82 28.84 4.78
N ASN A 785 41.43 30.04 4.76
CA ASN A 785 41.98 30.65 5.97
C ASN A 785 40.83 31.17 6.84
N GLU A 786 40.73 30.67 8.08
CA GLU A 786 39.67 30.93 9.07
C GLU A 786 39.32 32.41 9.37
N GLU A 787 40.03 33.39 8.79
CA GLU A 787 39.83 34.83 9.01
C GLU A 787 39.14 35.60 7.85
N LEU A 788 38.87 35.00 6.67
CA LEU A 788 38.49 35.78 5.47
C LEU A 788 37.08 35.55 4.89
N LEU A 789 36.48 34.35 4.99
CA LEU A 789 35.10 34.10 4.51
C LEU A 789 34.52 32.78 5.05
N GLU A 790 33.23 32.76 5.43
CA GLU A 790 32.48 31.53 5.67
C GLU A 790 31.66 31.18 4.41
N TYR A 791 31.70 29.93 3.94
CA TYR A 791 30.93 29.49 2.76
C TYR A 791 30.30 28.11 2.95
N GLN A 792 29.25 27.83 2.19
CA GLN A 792 28.63 26.51 2.07
C GLN A 792 28.31 26.23 0.61
N SER A 793 28.63 25.03 0.12
CA SER A 793 28.22 24.58 -1.21
C SER A 793 27.48 23.24 -1.14
N ASN A 794 26.38 23.12 -1.88
CA ASN A 794 25.69 21.84 -2.09
C ASN A 794 25.93 21.30 -3.52
N GLY A 795 27.03 21.72 -4.15
CA GLY A 795 27.31 21.49 -5.57
C GLY A 795 26.65 22.57 -6.42
N ARG A 796 25.32 22.55 -6.55
CA ARG A 796 24.58 23.43 -7.48
C ARG A 796 24.51 24.90 -7.04
N THR A 797 24.57 25.14 -5.73
CA THR A 797 24.49 26.46 -5.10
C THR A 797 25.68 26.68 -4.18
N LEU A 798 26.36 27.81 -4.38
CA LEU A 798 27.39 28.34 -3.50
C LEU A 798 26.80 29.49 -2.68
N THR A 799 26.83 29.38 -1.35
CA THR A 799 26.42 30.42 -0.41
C THR A 799 27.64 31.00 0.30
N LEU A 800 27.74 32.33 0.33
CA LEU A 800 28.79 33.08 1.00
C LEU A 800 28.17 33.85 2.17
N TYR A 801 28.79 33.75 3.34
CA TYR A 801 28.36 34.40 4.58
C TYR A 801 29.38 35.47 4.98
N ASN A 802 28.90 36.48 5.72
CA ASN A 802 29.72 37.54 6.28
C ASN A 802 30.63 38.25 5.25
N VAL A 803 30.07 38.60 4.09
CA VAL A 803 30.84 39.17 2.96
C VAL A 803 31.39 40.55 3.35
N SER A 804 32.72 40.69 3.41
CA SER A 804 33.41 41.95 3.72
C SER A 804 33.74 42.76 2.46
N GLU A 805 34.10 44.05 2.63
CA GLU A 805 34.49 44.95 1.52
C GLU A 805 35.67 44.42 0.68
N PHE A 806 36.45 43.48 1.23
CA PHE A 806 37.52 42.78 0.49
C PHE A 806 37.01 42.10 -0.79
N TRP A 807 35.76 41.64 -0.80
CA TRP A 807 35.17 40.89 -1.91
C TRP A 807 34.53 41.78 -2.99
N ASP A 808 34.56 43.10 -2.83
CA ASP A 808 33.98 44.01 -3.82
C ASP A 808 34.73 43.92 -5.17
N GLY A 809 33.99 43.62 -6.23
CA GLY A 809 34.52 43.45 -7.58
C GLY A 809 35.11 42.06 -7.86
N GLU A 810 35.10 41.14 -6.89
CA GLU A 810 35.51 39.76 -7.14
C GLU A 810 34.53 39.06 -8.08
N THR A 811 35.01 38.07 -8.85
CA THR A 811 34.14 37.33 -9.77
C THR A 811 34.17 35.84 -9.53
N VAL A 812 32.97 35.24 -9.51
CA VAL A 812 32.74 33.82 -9.32
C VAL A 812 32.23 33.18 -10.61
N TYR A 813 32.64 31.95 -10.89
CA TYR A 813 32.12 31.12 -11.97
C TYR A 813 32.02 29.66 -11.54
N CYS A 814 31.27 28.88 -12.30
CA CYS A 814 31.05 27.47 -12.03
C CYS A 814 31.29 26.63 -13.30
N ASP A 815 32.11 25.59 -13.19
CA ASP A 815 32.20 24.53 -14.18
C ASP A 815 31.21 23.42 -13.84
N ALA A 816 30.22 23.19 -14.71
CA ALA A 816 29.27 22.10 -14.59
C ALA A 816 29.66 20.96 -15.54
N LEU A 817 29.87 19.76 -15.01
CA LEU A 817 30.47 18.66 -15.77
C LEU A 817 29.77 17.32 -15.57
N ASN A 818 30.00 16.43 -16.54
CA ASN A 818 29.72 14.99 -16.48
C ASN A 818 30.81 14.23 -17.25
N GLU A 819 30.65 12.92 -17.43
CA GLU A 819 31.62 12.08 -18.14
C GLU A 819 31.89 12.48 -19.61
N LEU A 820 30.98 13.21 -20.26
CA LEU A 820 31.11 13.65 -21.67
C LEU A 820 31.81 15.01 -21.81
N GLY A 821 32.01 15.75 -20.72
CA GLY A 821 32.68 17.04 -20.73
C GLY A 821 32.10 18.02 -19.73
N TYR A 822 32.37 19.31 -19.94
CA TYR A 822 31.94 20.39 -19.06
C TYR A 822 31.50 21.63 -19.83
N ILE A 823 30.66 22.44 -19.18
CA ILE A 823 30.34 23.82 -19.58
C ILE A 823 30.71 24.76 -18.43
N THR A 824 31.11 25.97 -18.76
CA THR A 824 31.49 27.00 -17.80
C THR A 824 30.45 28.11 -17.81
N SER A 825 29.98 28.52 -16.63
CA SER A 825 29.12 29.68 -16.51
C SER A 825 29.85 30.97 -16.89
N ASP A 826 29.08 31.99 -17.26
CA ASP A 826 29.54 33.36 -17.24
C ASP A 826 29.98 33.74 -15.81
N LYS A 827 30.89 34.70 -15.74
CA LYS A 827 31.40 35.24 -14.47
C LYS A 827 30.37 36.18 -13.86
N ALA A 828 30.00 35.94 -12.61
CA ALA A 828 29.19 36.86 -11.82
C ALA A 828 30.06 37.68 -10.88
N VAL A 829 29.75 38.97 -10.75
CA VAL A 829 30.45 39.94 -9.91
C VAL A 829 29.80 40.03 -8.54
N ILE A 830 30.61 40.02 -7.48
CA ILE A 830 30.20 40.39 -6.12
C ILE A 830 30.37 41.90 -5.99
N THR A 831 29.29 42.60 -5.65
CA THR A 831 29.34 44.04 -5.33
C THR A 831 28.98 44.24 -3.86
N VAL A 832 29.87 44.87 -3.10
CA VAL A 832 29.66 45.12 -1.67
C VAL A 832 29.20 46.55 -1.46
N GLY A 833 28.01 46.73 -0.88
CA GLY A 833 27.43 48.05 -0.61
C GLY A 833 25.91 48.03 -0.51
N VAL A 834 25.30 49.21 -0.42
CA VAL A 834 23.85 49.34 -0.29
C VAL A 834 23.22 49.28 -1.69
N ALA A 835 22.42 48.24 -1.96
CA ALA A 835 21.77 48.05 -3.25
C ALA A 835 20.88 49.26 -3.61
N GLY A 836 21.16 49.90 -4.74
CA GLY A 836 20.46 51.08 -5.22
C GLY A 836 21.12 52.42 -4.87
N ASP A 837 22.14 52.44 -4.01
CA ASP A 837 22.94 53.64 -3.69
C ASP A 837 23.96 53.90 -4.80
N VAL A 838 23.47 54.40 -5.94
CA VAL A 838 24.31 54.67 -7.13
C VAL A 838 25.19 55.91 -6.95
N ASN A 839 24.91 56.73 -5.93
CA ASN A 839 25.60 57.98 -5.67
C ASN A 839 26.72 57.84 -4.61
N GLU A 840 26.73 56.73 -3.85
CA GLU A 840 27.65 56.37 -2.77
C GLU A 840 27.59 57.31 -1.55
N ASP A 841 26.41 57.81 -1.19
CA ASP A 841 26.22 58.61 0.03
C ASP A 841 25.85 57.76 1.26
N GLY A 842 25.72 56.44 1.08
CA GLY A 842 25.36 55.48 2.11
C GLY A 842 23.85 55.32 2.31
N ALA A 843 23.00 55.96 1.52
CA ALA A 843 21.54 55.88 1.64
C ALA A 843 20.84 55.79 0.28
N VAL A 844 19.87 54.85 0.17
CA VAL A 844 19.05 54.75 -1.05
C VAL A 844 17.90 55.75 -0.97
N THR A 845 17.99 56.82 -1.75
CA THR A 845 17.01 57.92 -1.74
C THR A 845 16.53 58.28 -3.15
N VAL A 846 15.64 59.28 -3.22
CA VAL A 846 15.22 59.87 -4.51
C VAL A 846 16.40 60.47 -5.27
N ALA A 847 17.50 60.83 -4.60
CA ALA A 847 18.72 61.31 -5.25
C ALA A 847 19.32 60.24 -6.18
N ASP A 848 19.37 58.99 -5.72
CA ASP A 848 19.86 57.83 -6.49
C ASP A 848 19.01 57.56 -7.72
N LEU A 849 17.69 57.58 -7.54
CA LEU A 849 16.75 57.40 -8.64
C LEU A 849 16.93 58.48 -9.72
N LEU A 850 17.09 59.74 -9.31
CA LEU A 850 17.30 60.86 -10.23
C LEU A 850 18.67 60.81 -10.90
N MET A 851 19.71 60.38 -10.19
CA MET A 851 21.05 60.20 -10.75
C MET A 851 21.06 59.12 -11.82
N LEU A 852 20.49 57.95 -11.52
CA LEU A 852 20.36 56.85 -12.47
C LEU A 852 19.50 57.25 -13.68
N GLN A 853 18.36 57.93 -13.45
CA GLN A 853 17.50 58.40 -14.54
C GLN A 853 18.23 59.36 -15.48
N ARG A 854 18.98 60.32 -14.92
CA ARG A 854 19.76 61.30 -15.71
C ARG A 854 20.88 60.65 -16.50
N TRP A 855 21.56 59.67 -15.91
CA TRP A 855 22.59 58.91 -16.61
C TRP A 855 22.02 58.10 -17.77
N LEU A 856 20.87 57.43 -17.58
CA LEU A 856 20.20 56.65 -18.64
C LEU A 856 19.78 57.51 -19.85
N ILE A 857 19.42 58.77 -19.63
CA ILE A 857 19.11 59.73 -20.71
C ILE A 857 20.34 60.54 -21.18
N GLN A 858 21.55 60.12 -20.80
CA GLN A 858 22.83 60.74 -21.16
C GLN A 858 22.96 62.21 -20.72
N SER A 859 22.26 62.60 -19.66
CA SER A 859 22.25 63.96 -19.11
C SER A 859 22.92 64.06 -17.73
N GLY A 860 23.73 63.06 -17.34
CA GLY A 860 24.40 62.99 -16.03
C GLY A 860 25.37 61.82 -15.93
N THR A 861 26.01 61.69 -14.77
CA THR A 861 26.94 60.60 -14.41
C THR A 861 26.37 59.78 -13.24
N VAL A 862 26.83 58.53 -13.10
CA VAL A 862 26.61 57.66 -11.93
C VAL A 862 27.95 57.47 -11.22
N THR A 863 27.97 57.47 -9.88
CA THR A 863 29.21 57.28 -9.09
C THR A 863 29.61 55.81 -9.11
N ASN A 864 28.69 54.92 -8.75
CA ASN A 864 28.90 53.48 -8.78
C ASN A 864 27.76 52.75 -9.48
N GLY A 865 28.02 52.37 -10.74
CA GLY A 865 27.02 51.68 -11.55
C GLY A 865 26.71 50.27 -11.10
N ARG A 866 27.62 49.61 -10.35
CA ARG A 866 27.44 48.23 -9.88
C ARG A 866 26.37 48.13 -8.81
N LEU A 867 26.29 49.13 -7.91
CA LEU A 867 25.22 49.23 -6.92
C LEU A 867 23.84 49.49 -7.56
N GLY A 868 23.82 49.90 -8.83
CA GLY A 868 22.61 50.09 -9.61
C GLY A 868 22.13 48.86 -10.39
N ASP A 869 22.92 47.78 -10.49
CA ASP A 869 22.56 46.56 -11.24
C ASP A 869 21.60 45.66 -10.43
N LEU A 870 20.36 46.12 -10.27
CA LEU A 870 19.37 45.53 -9.37
C LEU A 870 18.70 44.27 -9.90
N ASP A 871 18.86 43.96 -11.19
CA ASP A 871 18.44 42.68 -11.76
C ASP A 871 19.60 41.67 -11.95
N GLY A 872 20.84 42.12 -11.71
CA GLY A 872 22.06 41.32 -11.66
C GLY A 872 22.56 40.87 -13.04
N ASN A 873 22.16 41.54 -14.12
CA ASN A 873 22.50 41.15 -15.49
C ASN A 873 23.79 41.79 -16.03
N GLY A 874 24.46 42.64 -15.23
CA GLY A 874 25.70 43.34 -15.60
C GLY A 874 25.51 44.59 -16.46
N THR A 875 24.27 44.96 -16.77
CA THR A 875 23.92 46.07 -17.66
C THR A 875 22.93 47.01 -16.99
N LEU A 876 23.44 48.15 -16.52
CA LEU A 876 22.62 49.20 -15.92
C LEU A 876 21.67 49.83 -16.95
N ASN A 877 20.36 49.58 -16.82
CA ASN A 877 19.35 50.02 -17.79
C ASN A 877 18.00 50.42 -17.14
N GLY A 878 16.96 50.59 -17.96
CA GLY A 878 15.63 51.00 -17.50
C GLY A 878 14.93 50.00 -16.57
N THR A 879 15.30 48.71 -16.63
CA THR A 879 14.82 47.66 -15.73
C THR A 879 15.31 47.90 -14.30
N ASP A 880 16.57 48.30 -14.16
CA ASP A 880 17.16 48.66 -12.86
C ASP A 880 16.56 49.94 -12.30
N LEU A 881 16.35 50.95 -13.15
CA LEU A 881 15.64 52.18 -12.75
C LEU A 881 14.24 51.86 -12.23
N TYR A 882 13.54 50.92 -12.88
CA TYR A 882 12.23 50.47 -12.42
C TYR A 882 12.30 49.75 -11.07
N ARG A 883 13.29 48.89 -10.85
CA ARG A 883 13.51 48.20 -9.56
C ARG A 883 13.86 49.19 -8.46
N LEU A 884 14.74 50.15 -8.71
CA LEU A 884 15.11 51.21 -7.77
C LEU A 884 13.90 52.06 -7.40
N LYS A 885 13.06 52.43 -8.38
CA LYS A 885 11.81 53.13 -8.15
C LYS A 885 10.85 52.31 -7.27
N ARG A 886 10.78 51.00 -7.47
CA ARG A 886 9.94 50.13 -6.64
C ARG A 886 10.44 50.03 -5.21
N MET A 887 11.76 49.94 -4.98
CA MET A 887 12.35 49.92 -3.63
C MET A 887 11.93 51.16 -2.84
N LEU A 888 12.08 52.35 -3.44
CA LEU A 888 11.71 53.63 -2.84
C LEU A 888 10.19 53.83 -2.59
N LEU A 889 9.34 53.01 -3.23
CA LEU A 889 7.88 53.05 -3.05
C LEU A 889 7.37 52.09 -1.97
N ILE A 890 8.21 51.14 -1.52
CA ILE A 890 7.86 50.18 -0.47
C ILE A 890 8.19 50.75 0.92
N ASP A 891 9.16 51.66 1.00
CA ASP A 891 9.58 52.35 2.24
C ASP A 891 8.91 53.73 2.46
N ALA A 892 7.84 54.05 1.71
CA ALA A 892 7.02 55.26 1.84
C ALA A 892 5.61 54.92 2.30
#